data_AF-A0A850GF40-F1
#
_entry.id   AF-A0A850GF40-F1
#
_cell.length_a   1.000
_cell.length_b   1.000
_cell.length_c   1.000
_cell.angle_alpha   90.00
_cell.angle_beta   90.00
_cell.angle_gamma   90.00
#
_symmetry.space_group_name_H-M   'P 1'
#
loop_
_entity.id
_entity.type
_entity.pdbx_description
1 polymer ?
#
loop_
_entity_poly.entity_id
_entity_poly.type
_entity_poly.pdbx_seq_one_letter_code
_entity_poly.pdbx_strand_id
1 'polypeptide(L)'
;MSPVLLALAKKKEIDVSAHIDVATQSLWIAAALVLLFFILRPELWRRLWFDRIDPRPAALARIALGITIIWNFADLLVLQGEWLFTDQGLLLTEMARKNYGGKFRTLWDPEFGFEHWWDIFMVFTDRWSVLFIRSDPPFTYTVFGLLLLSASLMTLGIWTRVTTVLTWLLVLQIYAYNPIYFSGGDTVVRISAYLAIFVDWGQAFSVDAWRRRRKAVLGGATSIPQYKRIAAWPIRFFMLQLACIYCATGLLKSGTTWANGSSLYYALNLDHFYRMPMHSIAAWGHKLYITRTMAWVVHWWEILFPLIFLGELLRGWDRDKDAGTWQGPVPRWTLYALALAGSVLAVWTAPLWARPLPLVLLAGLIAADRLWLKEPDKSGKGAVSWTIRGLSWLCVIGFFVVGAFMADLSVLYYYKIPKKGPAWLANKDLLRTLAATGAIVIPAVTAVVILSLRKWAPRAYLFVRDWLLGKRVWLTMGFLLHMGIDLSMNVGLFVQVMYASYPLWLSGRDIDAMWRVLLWRAAKPGEGERPALPEGGFARLVRKLTGPLEWLRYRVQPDPWVVVHAGSEAAVRRAALLRCWDEGKRLDFELDADCKDVLTLRSPSGEVFEGRAAGDKLVPMLPGLWWLWGLWVACGLLAAVAVVASMTQAGALLSMHPILRLIVTVLIALVLQMPFVFVGRKLNGALALKLLCQKA
;
A
#
# COMPACT_ATOMS: atom_id res chain seq x y z
N MET A 1 58.81 -10.73 15.73
CA MET A 1 57.75 -11.47 15.01
C MET A 1 58.29 -11.77 13.61
N SER A 2 58.54 -13.03 13.25
CA SER A 2 59.29 -13.35 12.01
C SER A 2 58.50 -12.99 10.74
N PRO A 3 59.17 -12.74 9.58
CA PRO A 3 58.50 -12.52 8.31
C PRO A 3 57.53 -13.65 7.93
N VAL A 4 57.83 -14.89 8.35
CA VAL A 4 56.98 -16.08 8.18
C VAL A 4 55.70 -15.97 9.01
N LEU A 5 55.78 -15.47 10.26
CA LEU A 5 54.61 -15.20 11.09
C LEU A 5 53.78 -14.02 10.56
N LEU A 6 54.41 -13.02 9.92
CA LEU A 6 53.71 -11.91 9.27
C LEU A 6 53.02 -12.35 7.96
N ALA A 7 53.63 -13.29 7.22
CA ALA A 7 53.06 -13.91 6.02
C ALA A 7 51.91 -14.87 6.35
N LEU A 8 51.97 -15.58 7.49
CA LEU A 8 50.86 -16.39 8.01
C LEU A 8 49.76 -15.54 8.66
N ALA A 9 50.09 -14.34 9.17
CA ALA A 9 49.14 -13.39 9.72
C ALA A 9 48.47 -12.48 8.66
N LYS A 10 48.97 -12.48 7.41
CA LYS A 10 48.18 -11.98 6.27
C LYS A 10 46.98 -12.90 6.12
N LYS A 11 45.85 -12.49 6.72
CA LYS A 11 44.53 -12.94 6.25
C LYS A 11 44.59 -12.82 4.74
N LYS A 12 44.50 -13.95 4.03
CA LYS A 12 44.18 -13.94 2.61
C LYS A 12 42.90 -13.14 2.54
N GLU A 13 42.98 -11.89 2.07
CA GLU A 13 41.79 -11.11 1.79
C GLU A 13 41.03 -11.98 0.80
N ILE A 14 39.93 -12.55 1.27
CA ILE A 14 39.09 -13.36 0.42
C ILE A 14 38.46 -12.33 -0.50
N ASP A 15 38.94 -12.31 -1.74
CA ASP A 15 38.43 -11.42 -2.75
C ASP A 15 36.97 -11.78 -3.01
N VAL A 16 36.07 -11.00 -2.41
CA VAL A 16 34.62 -11.17 -2.55
C VAL A 16 34.21 -10.98 -4.01
N SER A 17 34.97 -10.21 -4.79
CA SER A 17 34.67 -9.94 -6.20
C SER A 17 34.87 -11.16 -7.09
N ALA A 18 35.83 -12.05 -6.77
CA ALA A 18 36.11 -13.28 -7.51
C ALA A 18 34.95 -14.30 -7.53
N HIS A 19 33.95 -14.13 -6.67
CA HIS A 19 32.80 -15.04 -6.55
C HIS A 19 31.44 -14.35 -6.75
N ILE A 20 31.43 -13.06 -7.10
CA ILE A 20 30.21 -12.35 -7.52
C ILE A 20 29.61 -13.09 -8.72
N ASP A 21 30.43 -13.59 -9.64
CA ASP A 21 29.96 -14.31 -10.82
C ASP A 21 29.29 -15.64 -10.44
N VAL A 22 29.85 -16.39 -9.48
CA VAL A 22 29.28 -17.67 -9.02
C VAL A 22 27.96 -17.47 -8.29
N ALA A 23 27.88 -16.45 -7.42
CA ALA A 23 26.63 -16.07 -6.76
C ALA A 23 25.60 -15.62 -7.80
N THR A 24 25.99 -14.77 -8.74
CA THR A 24 25.14 -14.28 -9.85
C THR A 24 24.61 -15.44 -10.70
N GLN A 25 25.47 -16.36 -11.12
CA GLN A 25 25.09 -17.54 -11.90
C GLN A 25 24.11 -18.43 -11.12
N SER A 26 24.37 -18.68 -9.84
CA SER A 26 23.48 -19.46 -8.99
C SER A 26 22.09 -18.83 -8.91
N LEU A 27 22.02 -17.49 -8.84
CA LEU A 27 20.77 -16.76 -8.85
C LEU A 27 20.05 -16.84 -10.20
N TRP A 28 20.78 -16.81 -11.32
CA TRP A 28 20.20 -17.06 -12.64
C TRP A 28 19.66 -18.48 -12.76
N ILE A 29 20.35 -19.48 -12.21
CA ILE A 29 19.87 -20.87 -12.16
C ILE A 29 18.58 -20.93 -11.33
N ALA A 30 18.56 -20.32 -10.14
CA ALA A 30 17.35 -20.24 -9.31
C ALA A 30 16.18 -19.58 -10.06
N ALA A 31 16.42 -18.46 -10.74
CA ALA A 31 15.40 -17.77 -11.53
C ALA A 31 14.92 -18.63 -12.71
N ALA A 32 15.82 -19.29 -13.44
CA ALA A 32 15.50 -20.18 -14.55
C ALA A 32 14.65 -21.39 -14.09
N LEU A 33 14.95 -21.97 -12.92
CA LEU A 33 14.16 -23.05 -12.33
C LEU A 33 12.75 -22.59 -11.96
N VAL A 34 12.58 -21.36 -11.45
CA VAL A 34 11.26 -20.76 -11.18
C VAL A 34 10.50 -20.49 -12.49
N LEU A 35 11.17 -20.00 -13.53
CA LEU A 35 10.55 -19.77 -14.84
C LEU A 35 10.12 -21.09 -15.48
N LEU A 36 11.00 -22.09 -15.52
CA LEU A 36 10.71 -23.43 -16.04
C LEU A 36 9.54 -24.07 -15.28
N PHE A 37 9.49 -23.90 -13.96
CA PHE A 37 8.37 -24.33 -13.14
C PHE A 37 7.03 -23.77 -13.65
N PHE A 38 6.96 -22.46 -13.93
CA PHE A 38 5.73 -21.82 -14.42
C PHE A 38 5.42 -22.09 -15.89
N ILE A 39 6.43 -22.36 -16.72
CA ILE A 39 6.25 -22.87 -18.09
C ILE A 39 5.60 -24.27 -18.05
N LEU A 40 6.04 -25.13 -17.13
CA LEU A 40 5.45 -26.45 -16.91
C LEU A 40 4.04 -26.38 -16.32
N ARG A 41 3.75 -25.33 -15.54
CA ARG A 41 2.50 -25.15 -14.78
C ARG A 41 1.82 -23.78 -15.01
N PRO A 42 1.40 -23.47 -16.24
CA PRO A 42 0.84 -22.16 -16.58
C PRO A 42 -0.48 -21.87 -15.85
N GLU A 43 -1.24 -22.91 -15.46
CA GLU A 43 -2.46 -22.76 -14.70
C GLU A 43 -2.22 -22.11 -13.32
N LEU A 44 -1.05 -22.35 -12.73
CA LEU A 44 -0.66 -21.75 -11.47
C LEU A 44 -0.19 -20.31 -11.64
N TRP A 45 0.50 -20.02 -12.75
CA TRP A 45 0.89 -18.67 -13.13
C TRP A 45 -0.32 -17.77 -13.41
N ARG A 46 -1.40 -18.34 -13.99
CA ARG A 46 -2.67 -17.62 -14.14
C ARG A 46 -3.31 -17.29 -12.80
N ARG A 47 -3.30 -18.23 -11.86
CA ARG A 47 -3.91 -18.05 -10.52
C ARG A 47 -3.10 -17.12 -9.59
N LEU A 48 -1.81 -17.39 -9.38
CA LEU A 48 -0.76 -16.46 -9.84
C LEU A 48 -1.14 -14.98 -9.93
N TRP A 49 -1.21 -14.52 -11.16
CA TRP A 49 -1.15 -13.10 -11.48
C TRP A 49 -2.48 -12.56 -12.01
N PHE A 50 -3.31 -13.40 -12.63
CA PHE A 50 -4.49 -12.96 -13.39
C PHE A 50 -5.83 -13.27 -12.73
N ASP A 51 -5.80 -13.79 -11.49
CA ASP A 51 -7.00 -13.90 -10.67
C ASP A 51 -7.72 -12.55 -10.50
N ARG A 52 -9.05 -12.61 -10.41
CA ARG A 52 -9.92 -11.44 -10.31
C ARG A 52 -10.33 -11.22 -8.87
N ILE A 53 -9.78 -10.16 -8.27
CA ILE A 53 -9.94 -9.84 -6.86
C ILE A 53 -10.86 -8.63 -6.63
N ASP A 54 -11.30 -8.48 -5.38
CA ASP A 54 -12.13 -7.37 -4.92
C ASP A 54 -11.39 -6.02 -5.11
N PRO A 55 -12.01 -4.99 -5.71
CA PRO A 55 -11.37 -3.70 -5.92
C PRO A 55 -11.34 -2.77 -4.70
N ARG A 56 -12.12 -3.04 -3.65
CA ARG A 56 -12.23 -2.14 -2.47
C ARG A 56 -10.89 -1.91 -1.74
N PRO A 57 -10.04 -2.93 -1.51
CA PRO A 57 -8.70 -2.74 -0.95
C PRO A 57 -7.84 -1.78 -1.78
N ALA A 58 -7.85 -1.92 -3.11
CA ALA A 58 -7.10 -1.06 -4.02
C ALA A 58 -7.64 0.38 -4.05
N ALA A 59 -8.96 0.55 -3.91
CA ALA A 59 -9.58 1.86 -3.82
C ALA A 59 -9.20 2.61 -2.53
N LEU A 60 -9.07 1.90 -1.39
CA LEU A 60 -8.54 2.50 -0.16
C LEU A 60 -7.06 2.88 -0.31
N ALA A 61 -6.25 2.02 -0.94
CA ALA A 61 -4.86 2.33 -1.23
C ALA A 61 -4.71 3.57 -2.12
N ARG A 62 -5.59 3.75 -3.13
CA ARG A 62 -5.67 4.96 -3.95
C ARG A 62 -5.88 6.22 -3.13
N ILE A 63 -6.85 6.18 -2.21
CA ILE A 63 -7.17 7.33 -1.34
C ILE A 63 -5.98 7.62 -0.43
N ALA A 64 -5.41 6.60 0.21
CA ALA A 64 -4.29 6.77 1.13
C ALA A 64 -3.01 7.27 0.43
N LEU A 65 -2.68 6.72 -0.75
CA LEU A 65 -1.52 7.16 -1.53
C LEU A 65 -1.74 8.57 -2.10
N GLY A 66 -2.95 8.88 -2.55
CA GLY A 66 -3.32 10.20 -3.03
C GLY A 66 -3.19 11.27 -1.94
N ILE A 67 -3.72 11.01 -0.73
CA ILE A 67 -3.53 11.89 0.44
C ILE A 67 -2.05 12.05 0.77
N THR A 68 -1.28 10.96 0.74
CA THR A 68 0.17 10.99 1.01
C THR A 68 0.91 11.89 0.02
N ILE A 69 0.59 11.78 -1.28
CA ILE A 69 1.18 12.63 -2.33
C ILE A 69 0.76 14.09 -2.13
N ILE A 70 -0.53 14.36 -1.94
CA ILE A 70 -1.02 15.73 -1.74
C ILE A 70 -0.33 16.37 -0.54
N TRP A 71 -0.31 15.68 0.60
CA TRP A 71 0.31 16.19 1.82
C TRP A 71 1.80 16.47 1.60
N ASN A 72 2.54 15.50 1.06
CA ASN A 72 3.98 15.62 0.84
C ASN A 72 4.33 16.81 -0.07
N PHE A 73 3.65 16.94 -1.21
CA PHE A 73 3.96 17.99 -2.17
C PHE A 73 3.39 19.36 -1.77
N ALA A 74 2.32 19.41 -0.97
CA ALA A 74 1.87 20.65 -0.36
C ALA A 74 2.87 21.15 0.69
N ASP A 75 3.38 20.25 1.54
CA ASP A 75 4.42 20.58 2.53
C ASP A 75 5.70 21.08 1.86
N LEU A 76 6.19 20.35 0.83
CA LEU A 76 7.34 20.78 0.04
C LEU A 76 7.12 22.14 -0.64
N LEU A 77 5.94 22.38 -1.22
CA LEU A 77 5.63 23.65 -1.86
C LEU A 77 5.66 24.82 -0.86
N VAL A 78 5.01 24.64 0.29
CA VAL A 78 4.83 25.71 1.29
C VAL A 78 6.13 26.01 2.01
N LEU A 79 6.90 24.99 2.40
CA LEU A 79 8.09 25.17 3.21
C LEU A 79 9.35 25.40 2.37
N GLN A 80 9.44 24.79 1.19
CA GLN A 80 10.70 24.67 0.44
C GLN A 80 10.55 24.92 -1.07
N GLY A 81 9.36 25.31 -1.54
CA GLY A 81 9.04 25.44 -2.96
C GLY A 81 9.97 26.40 -3.70
N GLU A 82 10.11 27.61 -3.17
CA GLU A 82 10.99 28.65 -3.71
C GLU A 82 12.46 28.22 -3.61
N TRP A 83 12.88 27.82 -2.41
CA TRP A 83 14.28 27.50 -2.13
C TRP A 83 14.82 26.32 -2.95
N LEU A 84 14.03 25.28 -3.20
CA LEU A 84 14.53 24.04 -3.83
C LEU A 84 14.19 23.89 -5.30
N PHE A 85 13.11 24.52 -5.78
CA PHE A 85 12.55 24.22 -7.10
C PHE A 85 12.45 25.43 -8.03
N THR A 86 12.85 26.63 -7.57
CA THR A 86 12.90 27.81 -8.44
C THR A 86 14.32 28.27 -8.68
N ASP A 87 14.50 29.05 -9.74
CA ASP A 87 15.76 29.73 -10.08
C ASP A 87 16.09 30.92 -9.17
N GLN A 88 15.21 31.25 -8.22
CA GLN A 88 15.46 32.23 -7.15
C GLN A 88 16.01 31.57 -5.88
N GLY A 89 15.98 30.24 -5.82
CA GLY A 89 16.43 29.45 -4.68
C GLY A 89 17.90 29.04 -4.73
N LEU A 90 18.18 27.85 -4.25
CA LEU A 90 19.53 27.29 -4.09
C LEU A 90 20.25 27.06 -5.43
N LEU A 91 19.50 26.73 -6.50
CA LEU A 91 20.06 26.37 -7.81
C LEU A 91 19.33 27.13 -8.92
N LEU A 92 20.11 27.89 -9.71
CA LEU A 92 19.65 28.40 -10.99
C LEU A 92 19.23 27.24 -11.91
N THR A 93 18.27 27.48 -12.81
CA THR A 93 17.79 26.47 -13.80
C THR A 93 18.94 25.76 -14.52
N GLU A 94 19.94 26.54 -14.96
CA GLU A 94 21.11 26.01 -15.67
C GLU A 94 22.00 25.15 -14.75
N MET A 95 22.20 25.55 -13.50
CA MET A 95 22.96 24.78 -12.53
C MET A 95 22.27 23.46 -12.21
N ALA A 96 20.95 23.47 -12.02
CA ALA A 96 20.17 22.25 -11.81
C ALA A 96 20.25 21.31 -13.03
N ARG A 97 20.12 21.84 -14.25
CA ARG A 97 20.27 21.07 -15.49
C ARG A 97 21.68 20.49 -15.63
N LYS A 98 22.71 21.26 -15.32
CA LYS A 98 24.11 20.82 -15.39
C LYS A 98 24.43 19.71 -14.39
N ASN A 99 23.91 19.82 -13.16
CA ASN A 99 24.23 18.87 -12.09
C ASN A 99 23.32 17.62 -12.11
N TYR A 100 22.06 17.77 -12.49
CA TYR A 100 21.04 16.74 -12.32
C TYR A 100 20.19 16.44 -13.57
N GLY A 101 20.39 17.16 -14.67
CA GLY A 101 19.62 17.02 -15.90
C GLY A 101 19.86 15.73 -16.69
N GLY A 102 20.82 14.89 -16.29
CA GLY A 102 21.15 13.69 -17.05
C GLY A 102 21.48 14.05 -18.51
N LYS A 103 20.81 13.38 -19.45
CA LYS A 103 20.90 13.68 -20.89
C LYS A 103 20.45 15.08 -21.32
N PHE A 104 19.62 15.79 -20.54
CA PHE A 104 19.30 17.21 -20.83
C PHE A 104 20.54 18.10 -20.80
N ARG A 105 21.63 17.69 -20.12
CA ARG A 105 22.88 18.46 -20.05
C ARG A 105 23.57 18.59 -21.41
N THR A 106 23.41 17.60 -22.29
CA THR A 106 24.17 17.50 -23.54
C THR A 106 23.31 17.53 -24.78
N LEU A 107 22.02 17.18 -24.67
CA LEU A 107 21.12 17.04 -25.81
C LEU A 107 20.17 18.23 -26.01
N TRP A 108 20.16 19.18 -25.07
CA TRP A 108 19.24 20.32 -25.12
C TRP A 108 19.96 21.62 -24.75
N ASP A 109 19.76 22.64 -25.56
CA ASP A 109 20.31 23.98 -25.39
C ASP A 109 19.17 25.03 -25.19
N PRO A 110 19.35 26.04 -24.32
CA PRO A 110 18.34 27.08 -24.12
C PRO A 110 18.00 27.93 -25.34
N GLU A 111 18.98 28.19 -26.22
CA GLU A 111 18.81 29.03 -27.40
C GLU A 111 18.32 28.21 -28.60
N PHE A 112 18.88 27.02 -28.79
CA PHE A 112 18.64 26.21 -30.00
C PHE A 112 17.71 25.01 -29.78
N GLY A 113 17.40 24.66 -28.54
CA GLY A 113 16.55 23.51 -28.19
C GLY A 113 17.27 22.17 -28.40
N PHE A 114 16.54 21.18 -28.94
CA PHE A 114 17.12 19.88 -29.29
C PHE A 114 17.78 19.95 -30.67
N GLU A 115 19.00 19.42 -30.80
CA GLU A 115 19.69 19.33 -32.09
C GLU A 115 18.91 18.43 -33.07
N HIS A 116 18.44 17.28 -32.59
CA HIS A 116 17.59 16.38 -33.36
C HIS A 116 16.28 16.07 -32.64
N TRP A 117 15.17 15.94 -33.39
CA TRP A 117 13.86 15.66 -32.79
C TRP A 117 13.80 14.32 -32.03
N TRP A 118 14.65 13.35 -32.36
CA TRP A 118 14.72 12.06 -31.65
C TRP A 118 15.49 12.12 -30.32
N ASP A 119 16.26 13.18 -30.08
CA ASP A 119 16.99 13.38 -28.82
C ASP A 119 16.03 13.48 -27.61
N ILE A 120 14.78 13.88 -27.86
CA ILE A 120 13.68 13.83 -26.90
C ILE A 120 13.49 12.40 -26.35
N PHE A 121 13.54 11.37 -27.20
CA PHE A 121 13.40 9.98 -26.74
C PHE A 121 14.61 9.57 -25.90
N MET A 122 15.80 10.02 -26.28
CA MET A 122 17.01 9.76 -25.51
C MET A 122 16.91 10.40 -24.12
N VAL A 123 16.43 11.63 -24.02
CA VAL A 123 16.17 12.30 -22.73
C VAL A 123 15.20 11.49 -21.87
N PHE A 124 14.12 10.95 -22.45
CA PHE A 124 13.15 10.14 -21.69
C PHE A 124 13.70 8.81 -21.16
N THR A 125 14.83 8.33 -21.68
CA THR A 125 15.50 7.13 -21.13
C THR A 125 16.31 7.40 -19.85
N ASP A 126 16.51 8.67 -19.49
CA ASP A 126 17.29 9.10 -18.33
C ASP A 126 16.45 9.95 -17.36
N ARG A 127 17.05 10.55 -16.33
CA ARG A 127 16.39 11.53 -15.46
C ARG A 127 16.03 12.78 -16.28
N TRP A 128 14.74 13.11 -16.32
CA TRP A 128 14.25 14.26 -17.07
C TRP A 128 13.18 15.04 -16.28
N SER A 129 13.17 16.36 -16.44
CA SER A 129 12.19 17.26 -15.85
C SER A 129 11.98 18.47 -16.74
N VAL A 130 10.73 18.92 -16.90
CA VAL A 130 10.41 20.21 -17.53
C VAL A 130 11.02 21.40 -16.77
N LEU A 131 11.30 21.23 -15.48
CA LEU A 131 11.94 22.27 -14.66
C LEU A 131 13.41 22.53 -15.07
N PHE A 132 14.04 21.62 -15.82
CA PHE A 132 15.38 21.89 -16.39
C PHE A 132 15.36 22.84 -17.59
N ILE A 133 14.20 23.06 -18.19
CA ILE A 133 14.00 24.03 -19.28
C ILE A 133 13.74 25.41 -18.67
N ARG A 134 12.83 25.47 -17.70
CA ARG A 134 12.35 26.71 -17.08
C ARG A 134 11.93 26.42 -15.63
N SER A 135 12.40 27.21 -14.68
CA SER A 135 12.04 27.08 -13.25
C SER A 135 11.85 28.42 -12.54
N ASP A 136 11.36 29.45 -13.23
CA ASP A 136 10.90 30.66 -12.55
C ASP A 136 9.69 30.35 -11.65
N PRO A 137 9.46 31.14 -10.58
CA PRO A 137 8.43 30.84 -9.60
C PRO A 137 7.03 30.57 -10.20
N PRO A 138 6.50 31.40 -11.13
CA PRO A 138 5.21 31.12 -11.75
C PRO A 138 5.13 29.75 -12.44
N PHE A 139 6.18 29.35 -13.17
CA PHE A 139 6.20 28.07 -13.86
C PHE A 139 6.27 26.90 -12.88
N THR A 140 7.20 26.96 -11.92
CA THR A 140 7.36 25.91 -10.90
C THR A 140 6.07 25.72 -10.10
N TYR A 141 5.44 26.80 -9.63
CA TYR A 141 4.21 26.68 -8.81
C TYR A 141 3.00 26.27 -9.65
N THR A 142 3.01 26.49 -10.97
CA THR A 142 2.03 25.89 -11.88
C THR A 142 2.20 24.36 -11.94
N VAL A 143 3.43 23.85 -12.04
CA VAL A 143 3.69 22.39 -12.03
C VAL A 143 3.22 21.76 -10.72
N PHE A 144 3.50 22.39 -9.58
CA PHE A 144 2.98 21.96 -8.28
C PHE A 144 1.44 22.03 -8.22
N GLY A 145 0.83 23.12 -8.69
CA GLY A 145 -0.64 23.26 -8.72
C GLY A 145 -1.31 22.17 -9.56
N LEU A 146 -0.75 21.86 -10.73
CA LEU A 146 -1.20 20.75 -11.57
C LEU A 146 -1.03 19.40 -10.86
N LEU A 147 0.07 19.19 -10.13
CA LEU A 147 0.28 17.96 -9.35
C LEU A 147 -0.80 17.81 -8.28
N LEU A 148 -1.01 18.85 -7.46
CA LEU A 148 -1.98 18.83 -6.37
C LEU A 148 -3.41 18.63 -6.90
N LEU A 149 -3.76 19.27 -8.02
CA LEU A 149 -5.04 19.07 -8.69
C LEU A 149 -5.18 17.63 -9.20
N SER A 150 -4.18 17.12 -9.93
CA SER A 150 -4.19 15.77 -10.49
C SER A 150 -4.29 14.69 -9.39
N ALA A 151 -3.50 14.83 -8.32
CA ALA A 151 -3.52 13.94 -7.17
C ALA A 151 -4.87 14.01 -6.42
N SER A 152 -5.48 15.19 -6.32
CA SER A 152 -6.83 15.36 -5.74
C SER A 152 -7.90 14.65 -6.56
N LEU A 153 -7.90 14.83 -7.89
CA LEU A 153 -8.82 14.14 -8.78
C LEU A 153 -8.60 12.61 -8.74
N MET A 154 -7.34 12.15 -8.68
CA MET A 154 -6.99 10.75 -8.48
C MET A 154 -7.53 10.22 -7.14
N THR A 155 -7.41 10.99 -6.05
CA THR A 155 -7.88 10.64 -4.68
C THR A 155 -9.40 10.57 -4.60
N LEU A 156 -10.12 11.41 -5.34
CA LEU A 156 -11.58 11.34 -5.46
C LEU A 156 -12.04 10.27 -6.47
N GLY A 157 -11.12 9.81 -7.34
CA GLY A 157 -11.38 8.81 -8.36
C GLY A 157 -12.22 9.38 -9.50
N ILE A 158 -11.83 10.56 -9.97
CA ILE A 158 -12.36 11.26 -11.16
C ILE A 158 -11.36 11.05 -12.29
N TRP A 159 -11.83 10.51 -13.43
CA TRP A 159 -10.98 10.14 -14.57
C TRP A 159 -9.75 9.32 -14.14
N THR A 160 -9.98 8.36 -13.24
CA THR A 160 -8.98 7.74 -12.37
C THR A 160 -7.75 7.26 -13.14
N ARG A 161 -7.92 6.69 -14.34
CA ARG A 161 -6.81 6.21 -15.17
C ARG A 161 -5.90 7.35 -15.64
N VAL A 162 -6.50 8.43 -16.15
CA VAL A 162 -5.77 9.59 -16.67
C VAL A 162 -5.08 10.32 -15.52
N THR A 163 -5.82 10.58 -14.43
CA THR A 163 -5.29 11.30 -13.27
C THR A 163 -4.21 10.51 -12.52
N THR A 164 -4.26 9.17 -12.54
CA THR A 164 -3.15 8.35 -12.01
C THR A 164 -1.88 8.52 -12.83
N VAL A 165 -1.96 8.44 -14.16
CA VAL A 165 -0.80 8.64 -15.06
C VAL A 165 -0.24 10.06 -14.92
N LEU A 166 -1.11 11.07 -14.96
CA LEU A 166 -0.71 12.46 -14.80
C LEU A 166 -0.07 12.73 -13.44
N THR A 167 -0.64 12.18 -12.36
CA THR A 167 -0.05 12.30 -11.02
C THR A 167 1.35 11.70 -10.99
N TRP A 168 1.55 10.49 -11.52
CA TRP A 168 2.88 9.89 -11.60
C TRP A 168 3.87 10.74 -12.42
N LEU A 169 3.46 11.22 -13.59
CA LEU A 169 4.30 12.07 -14.45
C LEU A 169 4.72 13.36 -13.74
N LEU A 170 3.79 14.04 -13.05
CA LEU A 170 4.04 15.29 -12.34
C LEU A 170 4.89 15.07 -11.07
N VAL A 171 4.65 13.99 -10.33
CA VAL A 171 5.54 13.54 -9.24
C VAL A 171 6.95 13.34 -9.77
N LEU A 172 7.11 12.71 -10.93
CA LEU A 172 8.41 12.50 -11.56
C LEU A 172 9.09 13.82 -11.94
N GLN A 173 8.35 14.84 -12.41
CA GLN A 173 8.95 16.14 -12.78
C GLN A 173 9.64 16.81 -11.59
N ILE A 174 8.97 16.86 -10.44
CA ILE A 174 9.49 17.53 -9.25
C ILE A 174 10.67 16.73 -8.68
N TYR A 175 10.52 15.42 -8.58
CA TYR A 175 11.56 14.52 -8.11
C TYR A 175 12.80 14.48 -9.02
N ALA A 176 12.64 14.63 -10.32
CA ALA A 176 13.79 14.62 -11.22
C ALA A 176 14.62 15.92 -11.14
N TYR A 177 14.02 17.05 -10.76
CA TYR A 177 14.68 18.35 -10.78
C TYR A 177 15.81 18.50 -9.74
N ASN A 178 15.50 18.27 -8.46
CA ASN A 178 16.44 18.49 -7.37
C ASN A 178 16.47 17.29 -6.41
N PRO A 179 17.56 16.49 -6.36
CA PRO A 179 17.64 15.32 -5.51
C PRO A 179 18.03 15.60 -4.05
N ILE A 180 18.33 16.85 -3.66
CA ILE A 180 18.98 17.17 -2.37
C ILE A 180 18.15 16.72 -1.15
N TYR A 181 16.83 16.81 -1.22
CA TYR A 181 15.92 16.48 -0.12
C TYR A 181 15.46 15.01 -0.12
N PHE A 182 15.93 14.19 -1.07
CA PHE A 182 15.39 12.84 -1.27
C PHE A 182 15.64 11.91 -0.08
N SER A 183 14.57 11.24 0.34
CA SER A 183 14.62 10.13 1.27
C SER A 183 14.28 8.80 0.61
N GLY A 184 14.43 7.70 1.36
CA GLY A 184 13.92 6.40 0.95
C GLY A 184 12.40 6.40 0.72
N GLY A 185 11.65 7.22 1.47
CA GLY A 185 10.19 7.35 1.33
C GLY A 185 9.78 7.89 -0.04
N ASP A 186 10.51 8.87 -0.57
CA ASP A 186 10.28 9.46 -1.89
C ASP A 186 10.45 8.45 -3.01
N THR A 187 11.44 7.56 -2.85
CA THR A 187 11.66 6.44 -3.78
C THR A 187 10.47 5.49 -3.77
N VAL A 188 9.91 5.19 -2.59
CA VAL A 188 8.70 4.36 -2.51
C VAL A 188 7.52 5.05 -3.17
N VAL A 189 7.26 6.33 -2.90
CA VAL A 189 6.17 7.08 -3.55
C VAL A 189 6.30 7.06 -5.07
N ARG A 190 7.50 7.31 -5.60
CA ARG A 190 7.74 7.30 -7.05
C ARG A 190 7.42 5.94 -7.68
N ILE A 191 7.87 4.84 -7.06
CA ILE A 191 7.61 3.48 -7.53
C ILE A 191 6.14 3.11 -7.35
N SER A 192 5.53 3.48 -6.21
CA SER A 192 4.12 3.25 -5.94
C SER A 192 3.21 3.99 -6.92
N ALA A 193 3.49 5.26 -7.22
CA ALA A 193 2.76 6.01 -8.24
C ALA A 193 2.91 5.40 -9.64
N TYR A 194 4.07 4.83 -9.96
CA TYR A 194 4.26 4.08 -11.22
C TYR A 194 3.42 2.80 -11.25
N LEU A 195 3.53 1.95 -10.23
CA LEU A 195 2.79 0.69 -10.16
C LEU A 195 1.27 0.93 -10.16
N ALA A 196 0.82 2.04 -9.57
CA ALA A 196 -0.57 2.46 -9.53
C ALA A 196 -1.21 2.63 -10.92
N ILE A 197 -0.43 3.00 -11.95
CA ILE A 197 -0.92 3.13 -13.34
C ILE A 197 -1.57 1.81 -13.82
N PHE A 198 -1.04 0.69 -13.35
CA PHE A 198 -1.52 -0.63 -13.75
C PHE A 198 -2.69 -1.14 -12.90
N VAL A 199 -3.00 -0.50 -11.77
CA VAL A 199 -4.10 -0.89 -10.89
C VAL A 199 -5.39 -0.24 -11.37
N ASP A 200 -6.44 -1.02 -11.62
CA ASP A 200 -7.79 -0.49 -11.89
C ASP A 200 -8.50 -0.08 -10.58
N TRP A 201 -7.82 0.71 -9.75
CA TRP A 201 -8.28 1.15 -8.42
C TRP A 201 -9.38 2.23 -8.44
N GLY A 202 -9.89 2.55 -9.64
CA GLY A 202 -11.08 3.37 -9.84
C GLY A 202 -12.38 2.54 -9.91
N GLN A 203 -12.34 1.23 -9.65
CA GLN A 203 -13.52 0.36 -9.70
C GLN A 203 -14.40 0.43 -8.45
N ALA A 204 -13.87 0.86 -7.30
CA ALA A 204 -14.62 1.05 -6.05
C ALA A 204 -14.26 2.38 -5.38
N PHE A 205 -15.14 2.86 -4.47
CA PHE A 205 -14.99 4.10 -3.69
C PHE A 205 -14.51 5.31 -4.50
N SER A 206 -15.00 5.43 -5.74
CA SER A 206 -14.62 6.48 -6.69
C SER A 206 -15.84 7.13 -7.32
N VAL A 207 -15.71 8.39 -7.71
CA VAL A 207 -16.73 9.10 -8.50
C VAL A 207 -16.98 8.39 -9.83
N ASP A 208 -15.94 7.84 -10.46
CA ASP A 208 -16.07 7.07 -11.70
C ASP A 208 -16.94 5.80 -11.52
N ALA A 209 -16.78 5.07 -10.41
CA ALA A 209 -17.60 3.90 -10.11
C ALA A 209 -19.06 4.29 -9.84
N TRP A 210 -19.27 5.38 -9.11
CA TRP A 210 -20.60 5.94 -8.92
C TRP A 210 -21.25 6.35 -10.25
N ARG A 211 -20.53 7.06 -11.14
CA ARG A 211 -21.02 7.45 -12.47
C ARG A 211 -21.44 6.23 -13.31
N ARG A 212 -20.68 5.13 -13.26
CA ARG A 212 -21.02 3.87 -13.96
C ARG A 212 -22.29 3.23 -13.42
N ARG A 213 -22.43 3.13 -12.09
CA ARG A 213 -23.65 2.59 -11.47
C ARG A 213 -24.86 3.47 -11.75
N ARG A 214 -24.71 4.79 -11.64
CA ARG A 214 -25.73 5.78 -12.03
C ARG A 214 -26.19 5.55 -13.47
N LYS A 215 -25.25 5.45 -14.42
CA LYS A 215 -25.59 5.21 -15.83
C LYS A 215 -26.36 3.89 -16.02
N ALA A 216 -25.95 2.82 -15.35
CA ALA A 216 -26.64 1.53 -15.43
C ALA A 216 -28.07 1.59 -14.86
N VAL A 217 -28.24 2.24 -13.71
CA VAL A 217 -29.56 2.39 -13.07
C VAL A 217 -30.49 3.27 -13.90
N LEU A 218 -29.99 4.41 -14.40
CA LEU A 218 -30.76 5.25 -15.33
C LEU A 218 -31.05 4.56 -16.67
N GLY A 219 -30.25 3.56 -17.04
CA GLY A 219 -30.47 2.71 -18.21
C GLY A 219 -31.40 1.52 -17.97
N GLY A 220 -32.10 1.46 -16.82
CA GLY A 220 -33.10 0.43 -16.52
C GLY A 220 -32.56 -0.80 -15.78
N ALA A 221 -31.37 -0.75 -15.16
CA ALA A 221 -30.90 -1.86 -14.33
C ALA A 221 -31.83 -2.11 -13.14
N THR A 222 -32.29 -3.35 -12.99
CA THR A 222 -33.19 -3.80 -11.91
C THR A 222 -32.52 -3.92 -10.54
N SER A 223 -31.18 -3.87 -10.50
CA SER A 223 -30.39 -3.92 -9.29
C SER A 223 -29.12 -3.08 -9.42
N ILE A 224 -28.52 -2.72 -8.29
CA ILE A 224 -27.25 -1.98 -8.30
C ILE A 224 -26.14 -2.92 -8.78
N PRO A 225 -25.42 -2.55 -9.85
CA PRO A 225 -24.30 -3.36 -10.33
C PRO A 225 -23.22 -3.51 -9.26
N GLN A 226 -22.80 -4.74 -9.01
CA GLN A 226 -21.66 -5.03 -8.16
C GLN A 226 -20.37 -4.42 -8.75
N TYR A 227 -19.38 -4.20 -7.90
CA TYR A 227 -18.09 -3.71 -8.35
C TYR A 227 -17.42 -4.70 -9.30
N LYS A 228 -16.88 -4.19 -10.41
CA LYS A 228 -16.10 -5.01 -11.34
C LYS A 228 -14.81 -5.44 -10.66
N ARG A 229 -14.58 -6.76 -10.61
CA ARG A 229 -13.33 -7.32 -10.09
C ARG A 229 -12.13 -6.92 -10.95
N ILE A 230 -10.98 -6.71 -10.31
CA ILE A 230 -9.77 -6.20 -10.94
C ILE A 230 -8.68 -7.29 -11.01
N ALA A 231 -7.71 -7.12 -11.90
CA ALA A 231 -6.59 -8.05 -12.02
C ALA A 231 -5.70 -7.98 -10.78
N ALA A 232 -5.24 -9.13 -10.29
CA ALA A 232 -4.45 -9.18 -9.07
C ALA A 232 -2.97 -8.80 -9.25
N TRP A 233 -2.41 -8.94 -10.47
CA TRP A 233 -0.98 -8.80 -10.69
C TRP A 233 -0.36 -7.47 -10.23
N PRO A 234 -0.96 -6.28 -10.48
CA PRO A 234 -0.37 -5.02 -10.04
C PRO A 234 -0.29 -4.95 -8.52
N ILE A 235 -1.34 -5.45 -7.85
CA ILE A 235 -1.45 -5.47 -6.39
C ILE A 235 -0.43 -6.46 -5.80
N ARG A 236 -0.25 -7.63 -6.41
CA ARG A 236 0.75 -8.60 -5.98
C ARG A 236 2.19 -8.06 -6.19
N PHE A 237 2.43 -7.14 -7.14
CA PHE A 237 3.70 -6.38 -7.22
C PHE A 237 3.88 -5.39 -6.07
N PHE A 238 2.85 -4.63 -5.68
CA PHE A 238 2.94 -3.76 -4.50
C PHE A 238 3.24 -4.56 -3.23
N MET A 239 2.59 -5.71 -3.06
CA MET A 239 2.84 -6.60 -1.93
C MET A 239 4.29 -7.11 -1.93
N LEU A 240 4.79 -7.53 -3.09
CA LEU A 240 6.19 -7.95 -3.25
C LEU A 240 7.17 -6.82 -2.99
N GLN A 241 6.91 -5.61 -3.50
CA GLN A 241 7.72 -4.43 -3.23
C GLN A 241 7.84 -4.19 -1.72
N LEU A 242 6.72 -4.19 -1.00
CA LEU A 242 6.72 -3.97 0.45
C LEU A 242 7.52 -5.05 1.19
N ALA A 243 7.32 -6.32 0.83
CA ALA A 243 8.07 -7.42 1.44
C ALA A 243 9.57 -7.35 1.13
N CYS A 244 9.95 -6.95 -0.08
CA CYS A 244 11.34 -6.70 -0.44
C CYS A 244 11.92 -5.54 0.38
N ILE A 245 11.19 -4.44 0.57
CA ILE A 245 11.64 -3.31 1.39
C ILE A 245 11.91 -3.78 2.82
N TYR A 246 10.96 -4.44 3.49
CA TYR A 246 11.17 -4.89 4.86
C TYR A 246 12.26 -5.95 4.98
N CYS A 247 12.26 -6.96 4.12
CA CYS A 247 13.31 -7.98 4.16
C CYS A 247 14.69 -7.35 3.94
N ALA A 248 14.80 -6.39 3.01
CA ALA A 248 16.02 -5.67 2.73
C ALA A 248 16.53 -4.88 3.93
N THR A 249 15.67 -4.07 4.53
CA THR A 249 16.05 -3.26 5.69
C THR A 249 16.42 -4.15 6.87
N GLY A 250 15.72 -5.27 7.05
CA GLY A 250 16.02 -6.26 8.08
C GLY A 250 17.42 -6.86 7.91
N LEU A 251 17.77 -7.32 6.70
CA LEU A 251 19.08 -7.91 6.40
C LEU A 251 20.23 -6.90 6.57
N LEU A 252 20.00 -5.63 6.24
CA LEU A 252 21.00 -4.56 6.39
C LEU A 252 21.25 -4.17 7.87
N LYS A 253 20.37 -4.56 8.80
CA LYS A 253 20.50 -4.28 10.24
C LYS A 253 21.43 -5.26 10.95
N SER A 254 22.66 -5.44 10.45
CA SER A 254 23.64 -6.44 10.91
C SER A 254 24.74 -5.89 11.84
N GLY A 255 24.69 -4.59 12.18
CA GLY A 255 25.69 -3.94 13.03
C GLY A 255 25.67 -4.40 14.50
N THR A 256 26.75 -4.13 15.23
CA THR A 256 26.90 -4.50 16.66
C THR A 256 25.80 -3.91 17.56
N THR A 257 25.32 -2.72 17.24
CA THR A 257 24.20 -2.04 17.93
C THR A 257 22.86 -2.75 17.74
N TRP A 258 22.65 -3.44 16.61
CA TRP A 258 21.49 -4.29 16.40
C TRP A 258 21.64 -5.61 17.16
N ALA A 259 22.83 -6.22 17.11
CA ALA A 259 23.12 -7.47 17.80
C ALA A 259 22.93 -7.37 19.32
N ASN A 260 23.43 -6.30 19.96
CA ASN A 260 23.24 -6.06 21.40
C ASN A 260 21.91 -5.35 21.75
N GLY A 261 21.12 -4.97 20.73
CA GLY A 261 19.82 -4.31 20.83
C GLY A 261 19.85 -2.87 21.35
N SER A 262 20.98 -2.16 21.30
CA SER A 262 21.03 -0.73 21.62
C SER A 262 20.64 0.19 20.46
N SER A 263 20.42 -0.34 19.25
CA SER A 263 20.12 0.44 18.04
C SER A 263 18.91 1.37 18.21
N LEU A 264 17.79 0.86 18.74
CA LEU A 264 16.58 1.66 18.91
C LEU A 264 16.76 2.75 19.98
N TYR A 265 17.52 2.48 21.04
CA TYR A 265 17.86 3.50 22.03
C TYR A 265 18.62 4.66 21.36
N TYR A 266 19.64 4.37 20.55
CA TYR A 266 20.36 5.42 19.85
C TYR A 266 19.48 6.15 18.84
N ALA A 267 18.69 5.43 18.04
CA ALA A 267 17.81 6.04 17.04
C ALA A 267 16.80 7.04 17.65
N LEU A 268 16.22 6.70 18.81
CA LEU A 268 15.30 7.58 19.53
C LEU A 268 15.98 8.78 20.21
N ASN A 269 17.31 8.80 20.32
CA ASN A 269 18.11 9.89 20.87
C ASN A 269 18.84 10.70 19.78
N LEU A 270 18.62 10.41 18.50
CA LEU A 270 19.17 11.22 17.41
C LEU A 270 18.41 12.54 17.31
N ASP A 271 19.14 13.63 17.49
CA ASP A 271 18.65 15.01 17.56
C ASP A 271 17.87 15.44 16.31
N HIS A 272 18.38 15.11 15.13
CA HIS A 272 17.78 15.43 13.85
C HIS A 272 16.55 14.57 13.50
N PHE A 273 16.26 13.51 14.26
CA PHE A 273 15.12 12.63 14.00
C PHE A 273 14.04 12.65 15.07
N TYR A 274 14.23 13.20 16.26
CA TYR A 274 13.16 13.18 17.25
C TYR A 274 12.09 14.24 16.93
N ARG A 275 10.81 13.88 17.05
CA ARG A 275 9.68 14.84 17.00
C ARG A 275 9.37 15.40 18.38
N MET A 276 9.55 14.58 19.40
CA MET A 276 9.41 14.93 20.81
C MET A 276 10.69 14.52 21.53
N PRO A 277 11.14 15.23 22.59
CA PRO A 277 12.35 14.87 23.32
C PRO A 277 12.20 13.50 24.01
N MET A 278 12.68 12.43 23.36
CA MET A 278 12.51 11.04 23.83
C MET A 278 13.58 10.57 24.81
N HIS A 279 14.59 11.39 25.13
CA HIS A 279 15.79 10.98 25.87
C HIS A 279 15.50 10.22 27.16
N SER A 280 14.67 10.78 28.04
CA SER A 280 14.30 10.15 29.31
C SER A 280 13.54 8.84 29.10
N ILE A 281 12.53 8.84 28.22
CA ILE A 281 11.70 7.66 27.95
C ILE A 281 12.53 6.54 27.32
N ALA A 282 13.39 6.87 26.36
CA ALA A 282 14.30 5.93 25.71
C ALA A 282 15.33 5.37 26.68
N ALA A 283 15.88 6.19 27.59
CA ALA A 283 16.81 5.75 28.63
C ALA A 283 16.16 4.78 29.62
N TRP A 284 14.97 5.12 30.15
CA TRP A 284 14.19 4.23 31.00
C TRP A 284 13.81 2.94 30.25
N GLY A 285 13.33 3.06 29.02
CA GLY A 285 13.00 1.92 28.17
C GLY A 285 14.20 1.02 27.88
N HIS A 286 15.40 1.58 27.74
CA HIS A 286 16.63 0.79 27.58
C HIS A 286 17.03 0.08 28.87
N LYS A 287 16.97 0.78 30.01
CA LYS A 287 17.27 0.21 31.34
C LYS A 287 16.31 -0.93 31.70
N LEU A 288 15.05 -0.83 31.28
CA LEU A 288 14.02 -1.85 31.44
C LEU A 288 14.01 -2.91 30.32
N TYR A 289 15.03 -2.94 29.44
CA TYR A 289 15.14 -3.88 28.31
C TYR A 289 14.03 -3.80 27.25
N ILE A 290 13.14 -2.80 27.32
CA ILE A 290 12.03 -2.59 26.37
C ILE A 290 12.58 -2.26 24.98
N THR A 291 13.41 -1.22 24.87
CA THR A 291 13.97 -0.81 23.56
C THR A 291 14.91 -1.87 22.99
N ARG A 292 15.55 -2.66 23.84
CA ARG A 292 16.39 -3.80 23.45
C ARG A 292 15.58 -4.93 22.81
N THR A 293 14.49 -5.30 23.48
CA THR A 293 13.57 -6.31 22.95
C THR A 293 12.92 -5.84 21.66
N MET A 294 12.48 -4.58 21.61
CA MET A 294 11.89 -3.99 20.41
C MET A 294 12.89 -3.96 19.24
N ALA A 295 14.17 -3.64 19.47
CA ALA A 295 15.20 -3.66 18.44
C ALA A 295 15.33 -5.05 17.78
N TRP A 296 15.37 -6.12 18.58
CA TRP A 296 15.42 -7.49 18.08
C TRP A 296 14.12 -7.91 17.41
N VAL A 297 12.97 -7.55 17.99
CA VAL A 297 11.65 -7.84 17.41
C VAL A 297 11.51 -7.19 16.04
N VAL A 298 11.86 -5.91 15.88
CA VAL A 298 11.81 -5.20 14.60
C VAL A 298 12.77 -5.83 13.59
N HIS A 299 13.99 -6.16 14.01
CA HIS A 299 14.98 -6.78 13.13
C HIS A 299 14.48 -8.11 12.54
N TRP A 300 13.99 -9.01 13.39
CA TRP A 300 13.45 -10.30 12.92
C TRP A 300 12.10 -10.16 12.23
N TRP A 301 11.23 -9.24 12.65
CA TRP A 301 9.96 -8.96 11.99
C TRP A 301 10.18 -8.45 10.56
N GLU A 302 11.22 -7.66 10.31
CA GLU A 302 11.58 -7.22 8.97
C GLU A 302 12.12 -8.35 8.09
N ILE A 303 13.08 -9.14 8.61
CA ILE A 303 13.66 -10.29 7.88
C ILE A 303 12.58 -11.33 7.54
N LEU A 304 11.68 -11.60 8.49
CA LEU A 304 10.67 -12.65 8.38
C LEU A 304 9.34 -12.14 7.79
N PHE A 305 9.21 -10.84 7.50
CA PHE A 305 7.99 -10.27 6.90
C PHE A 305 7.50 -11.06 5.67
N PRO A 306 8.37 -11.55 4.75
CA PRO A 306 7.93 -12.37 3.61
C PRO A 306 7.11 -13.62 3.98
N LEU A 307 7.19 -14.13 5.22
CA LEU A 307 6.34 -15.23 5.70
C LEU A 307 4.85 -14.92 5.63
N ILE A 308 4.45 -13.64 5.59
CA ILE A 308 3.06 -13.21 5.37
C ILE A 308 2.45 -13.85 4.11
N PHE A 309 3.26 -14.05 3.07
CA PHE A 309 2.80 -14.71 1.86
C PHE A 309 2.40 -16.14 2.19
N LEU A 310 3.20 -16.90 2.93
CA LEU A 310 2.84 -18.28 3.30
C LEU A 310 1.43 -18.39 3.91
N GLY A 311 1.02 -17.46 4.78
CA GLY A 311 -0.35 -17.46 5.31
C GLY A 311 -1.42 -17.03 4.30
N GLU A 312 -1.14 -16.10 3.37
CA GLU A 312 -2.05 -15.82 2.24
C GLU A 312 -2.20 -17.03 1.31
N LEU A 313 -1.13 -17.79 1.11
CA LEU A 313 -1.12 -18.97 0.25
C LEU A 313 -1.91 -20.13 0.86
N LEU A 314 -1.72 -20.36 2.16
CA LEU A 314 -2.50 -21.34 2.91
C LEU A 314 -3.98 -20.97 2.95
N ARG A 315 -4.33 -19.68 3.07
CA ARG A 315 -5.72 -19.21 2.94
C ARG A 315 -6.29 -19.41 1.55
N GLY A 316 -5.50 -19.20 0.50
CA GLY A 316 -5.86 -19.55 -0.87
C GLY A 316 -6.16 -21.05 -1.00
N TRP A 317 -5.31 -21.91 -0.40
CA TRP A 317 -5.53 -23.35 -0.41
C TRP A 317 -6.82 -23.75 0.30
N ASP A 318 -7.09 -23.22 1.49
CA ASP A 318 -8.33 -23.53 2.20
C ASP A 318 -9.54 -23.09 1.40
N ARG A 319 -9.51 -21.90 0.78
CA ARG A 319 -10.57 -21.43 -0.11
C ARG A 319 -10.78 -22.35 -1.32
N ASP A 320 -9.70 -22.77 -1.98
CA ASP A 320 -9.75 -23.67 -3.14
C ASP A 320 -10.27 -25.06 -2.75
N LYS A 321 -9.96 -25.53 -1.52
CA LYS A 321 -10.47 -26.80 -0.99
C LYS A 321 -11.95 -26.71 -0.63
N ASP A 322 -12.36 -25.65 0.08
CA ASP A 322 -13.74 -25.42 0.49
C ASP A 322 -14.66 -25.23 -0.72
N ALA A 323 -14.15 -24.63 -1.80
CA ALA A 323 -14.87 -24.47 -3.06
C ALA A 323 -14.88 -25.73 -3.95
N GLY A 324 -14.22 -26.82 -3.55
CA GLY A 324 -14.09 -28.03 -4.37
C GLY A 324 -13.25 -27.85 -5.64
N THR A 325 -12.51 -26.75 -5.78
CA THR A 325 -11.66 -26.43 -6.96
C THR A 325 -10.20 -26.83 -6.75
N TRP A 326 -9.90 -27.53 -5.66
CA TRP A 326 -8.58 -28.09 -5.39
C TRP A 326 -8.31 -29.31 -6.29
N GLN A 327 -7.26 -29.22 -7.09
CA GLN A 327 -6.94 -30.20 -8.14
C GLN A 327 -5.50 -30.69 -7.96
N GLY A 328 -5.33 -32.00 -7.80
CA GLY A 328 -4.02 -32.69 -7.78
C GLY A 328 -3.31 -32.77 -6.42
N PRO A 329 -2.13 -33.41 -6.38
CA PRO A 329 -1.39 -33.68 -5.14
C PRO A 329 -0.37 -32.59 -4.77
N VAL A 330 0.14 -31.81 -5.74
CA VAL A 330 1.25 -30.86 -5.52
C VAL A 330 0.75 -29.68 -4.68
N PRO A 331 1.27 -29.44 -3.46
CA PRO A 331 0.71 -28.45 -2.53
C PRO A 331 0.80 -27.02 -3.06
N ARG A 332 -0.24 -26.19 -2.85
CA ARG A 332 -0.23 -24.80 -3.36
C ARG A 332 0.83 -23.91 -2.70
N TRP A 333 1.21 -24.12 -1.45
CA TRP A 333 2.24 -23.29 -0.79
C TRP A 333 3.59 -23.29 -1.52
N THR A 334 4.02 -24.43 -2.08
CA THR A 334 5.35 -24.61 -2.71
C THR A 334 5.51 -23.74 -3.97
N LEU A 335 4.42 -23.67 -4.74
CA LEU A 335 4.23 -22.95 -6.01
C LEU A 335 4.45 -21.44 -5.86
N TYR A 336 4.21 -20.94 -4.66
CA TYR A 336 4.25 -19.54 -4.33
C TYR A 336 5.42 -19.19 -3.41
N ALA A 337 5.96 -20.16 -2.65
CA ALA A 337 7.26 -20.05 -1.99
C ALA A 337 8.39 -19.89 -3.02
N LEU A 338 8.31 -20.58 -4.17
CA LEU A 338 9.20 -20.38 -5.32
C LEU A 338 9.03 -19.01 -5.98
N ALA A 339 7.79 -18.52 -6.13
CA ALA A 339 7.53 -17.18 -6.67
C ALA A 339 8.03 -16.07 -5.72
N LEU A 340 7.86 -16.26 -4.41
CA LEU A 340 8.36 -15.37 -3.37
C LEU A 340 9.89 -15.36 -3.32
N ALA A 341 10.51 -16.54 -3.31
CA ALA A 341 11.96 -16.64 -3.27
C ALA A 341 12.58 -16.17 -4.60
N GLY A 342 11.96 -16.46 -5.74
CA GLY A 342 12.37 -15.95 -7.05
C GLY A 342 12.19 -14.43 -7.21
N SER A 343 11.17 -13.82 -6.60
CA SER A 343 10.96 -12.36 -6.64
C SER A 343 11.88 -11.60 -5.70
N VAL A 344 12.23 -12.17 -4.54
CA VAL A 344 13.27 -11.64 -3.66
C VAL A 344 14.65 -11.72 -4.33
N LEU A 345 14.96 -12.81 -5.05
CA LEU A 345 16.25 -12.96 -5.73
C LEU A 345 16.36 -12.11 -7.01
N ALA A 346 15.30 -12.01 -7.83
CA ALA A 346 15.31 -11.25 -9.08
C ALA A 346 15.40 -9.72 -8.89
N VAL A 347 14.84 -9.19 -7.80
CA VAL A 347 14.89 -7.74 -7.49
C VAL A 347 16.26 -7.32 -7.00
N TRP A 348 17.03 -8.24 -6.40
CA TRP A 348 18.25 -7.90 -5.68
C TRP A 348 19.54 -7.93 -6.50
N THR A 349 19.59 -8.68 -7.61
CA THR A 349 20.89 -8.96 -8.27
C THR A 349 20.92 -8.72 -9.78
N ALA A 350 19.85 -8.22 -10.37
CA ALA A 350 19.87 -7.81 -11.77
C ALA A 350 20.72 -6.53 -11.95
N PRO A 351 21.75 -6.53 -12.82
CA PRO A 351 22.41 -5.30 -13.29
C PRO A 351 21.38 -4.25 -13.72
N LEU A 352 21.70 -2.96 -13.64
CA LEU A 352 20.76 -1.87 -13.96
C LEU A 352 20.04 -2.08 -15.31
N TRP A 353 20.74 -2.62 -16.32
CA TRP A 353 20.21 -2.92 -17.65
C TRP A 353 19.29 -4.15 -17.71
N ALA A 354 19.37 -5.07 -16.73
CA ALA A 354 18.55 -6.28 -16.63
C ALA A 354 17.32 -6.11 -15.71
N ARG A 355 17.20 -4.98 -15.00
CA ARG A 355 16.03 -4.62 -14.18
C ARG A 355 14.68 -4.58 -14.93
N PRO A 356 14.59 -4.28 -16.25
CA PRO A 356 13.34 -4.44 -17.01
C PRO A 356 13.09 -5.88 -17.48
N LEU A 357 14.08 -6.79 -17.42
CA LEU A 357 13.95 -8.17 -17.87
C LEU A 357 12.84 -8.95 -17.14
N PRO A 358 12.57 -8.79 -15.83
CA PRO A 358 11.41 -9.39 -15.18
C PRO A 358 10.07 -8.94 -15.78
N LEU A 359 9.96 -7.70 -16.24
CA LEU A 359 8.76 -7.19 -16.92
C LEU A 359 8.65 -7.71 -18.35
N VAL A 360 9.77 -7.84 -19.06
CA VAL A 360 9.84 -8.46 -20.41
C VAL A 360 9.57 -9.96 -20.35
N LEU A 361 10.08 -10.66 -19.34
CA LEU A 361 9.80 -12.07 -19.07
C LEU A 361 8.36 -12.26 -18.64
N LEU A 362 7.82 -11.40 -17.78
CA LEU A 362 6.39 -11.39 -17.44
C LEU A 362 5.52 -11.15 -18.68
N ALA A 363 5.87 -10.17 -19.51
CA ALA A 363 5.18 -9.89 -20.76
C ALA A 363 5.30 -11.04 -21.76
N GLY A 364 6.47 -11.66 -21.86
CA GLY A 364 6.72 -12.86 -22.67
C GLY A 364 5.95 -14.07 -22.17
N LEU A 365 5.87 -14.28 -20.86
CA LEU A 365 5.03 -15.31 -20.24
C LEU A 365 3.55 -15.02 -20.46
N ILE A 366 3.11 -13.75 -20.41
CA ILE A 366 1.73 -13.34 -20.75
C ILE A 366 1.44 -13.59 -22.23
N ALA A 367 2.38 -13.28 -23.12
CA ALA A 367 2.24 -13.50 -24.55
C ALA A 367 2.19 -15.00 -24.87
N ALA A 368 3.13 -15.79 -24.34
CA ALA A 368 3.14 -17.24 -24.44
C ALA A 368 1.86 -17.85 -23.88
N ASP A 369 1.39 -17.37 -22.72
CA ASP A 369 0.14 -17.80 -22.11
C ASP A 369 -1.09 -17.57 -23.01
N ARG A 370 -1.20 -16.36 -23.58
CA ARG A 370 -2.33 -15.97 -24.44
C ARG A 370 -2.30 -16.61 -25.82
N LEU A 371 -1.10 -16.83 -26.37
CA LEU A 371 -0.91 -17.31 -27.73
C LEU A 371 -0.83 -18.84 -27.81
N TRP A 372 -0.24 -19.52 -26.81
CA TRP A 372 0.13 -20.94 -26.93
C TRP A 372 -0.47 -21.88 -25.88
N LEU A 373 -0.85 -21.40 -24.68
CA LEU A 373 -1.11 -22.28 -23.54
C LEU A 373 -2.61 -22.46 -23.22
N LYS A 374 -3.40 -22.93 -24.21
CA LYS A 374 -4.78 -23.39 -23.94
C LYS A 374 -4.80 -24.72 -23.17
N GLU A 375 -5.87 -24.92 -22.42
CA GLU A 375 -5.72 -25.36 -21.04
C GLU A 375 -5.47 -26.88 -20.87
N PRO A 376 -4.30 -27.30 -20.35
CA PRO A 376 -3.88 -28.70 -20.28
C PRO A 376 -4.36 -29.41 -19.01
N ASP A 377 -5.49 -28.98 -18.41
CA ASP A 377 -6.11 -29.77 -17.35
C ASP A 377 -6.64 -31.08 -17.95
N LYS A 378 -5.90 -32.17 -17.68
CA LYS A 378 -6.43 -33.54 -17.71
C LYS A 378 -6.13 -34.22 -16.38
N SER A 379 -6.76 -33.71 -15.33
CA SER A 379 -7.35 -34.49 -14.24
C SER A 379 -6.72 -35.86 -13.92
N GLY A 380 -6.07 -35.91 -12.76
CA GLY A 380 -5.76 -37.16 -12.07
C GLY A 380 -4.49 -37.89 -12.51
N LYS A 381 -4.56 -38.70 -13.58
CA LYS A 381 -3.82 -39.99 -13.64
C LYS A 381 -2.78 -40.21 -14.76
N GLY A 382 -2.90 -39.60 -15.93
CA GLY A 382 -2.13 -40.01 -17.14
C GLY A 382 -0.61 -39.77 -17.07
N ALA A 383 0.16 -40.48 -17.92
CA ALA A 383 1.64 -40.41 -17.95
C ALA A 383 2.18 -38.97 -18.11
N VAL A 384 1.60 -38.18 -19.01
CA VAL A 384 1.98 -36.77 -19.23
C VAL A 384 1.77 -35.93 -17.96
N SER A 385 0.68 -36.16 -17.22
CA SER A 385 0.43 -35.44 -15.95
C SER A 385 1.47 -35.79 -14.89
N TRP A 386 1.90 -37.04 -14.82
CA TRP A 386 2.97 -37.48 -13.92
C TRP A 386 4.33 -36.91 -14.33
N THR A 387 4.66 -36.87 -15.62
CA THR A 387 5.89 -36.24 -16.11
C THR A 387 5.94 -34.76 -15.75
N ILE A 388 4.87 -34.01 -16.00
CA ILE A 388 4.79 -32.59 -15.62
C ILE A 388 4.97 -32.41 -14.11
N ARG A 389 4.39 -33.29 -13.28
CA ARG A 389 4.57 -33.26 -11.82
C ARG A 389 6.01 -33.57 -11.41
N GLY A 390 6.62 -34.60 -11.98
CA GLY A 390 8.01 -34.97 -11.69
C GLY A 390 8.96 -33.83 -12.04
N LEU A 391 8.85 -33.27 -13.24
CA LEU A 391 9.65 -32.11 -13.67
C LEU A 391 9.41 -30.88 -12.79
N SER A 392 8.16 -30.62 -12.39
CA SER A 392 7.84 -29.53 -11.45
C SER A 392 8.55 -29.71 -10.10
N TRP A 393 8.59 -30.93 -9.56
CA TRP A 393 9.31 -31.22 -8.32
C TRP A 393 10.82 -31.13 -8.48
N LEU A 394 11.38 -31.52 -9.63
CA LEU A 394 12.80 -31.31 -9.92
C LEU A 394 13.16 -29.83 -9.93
N CYS A 395 12.32 -28.95 -10.48
CA CYS A 395 12.54 -27.51 -10.39
C CYS A 395 12.55 -27.01 -8.93
N VAL A 396 11.62 -27.49 -8.10
CA VAL A 396 11.57 -27.14 -6.66
C VAL A 396 12.82 -27.63 -5.92
N ILE A 397 13.20 -28.90 -6.13
CA ILE A 397 14.39 -29.49 -5.49
C ILE A 397 15.64 -28.73 -5.93
N GLY A 398 15.80 -28.50 -7.23
CA GLY A 398 16.92 -27.71 -7.78
C GLY A 398 16.99 -26.33 -7.15
N PHE A 399 15.86 -25.64 -6.96
CA PHE A 399 15.83 -24.34 -6.32
C PHE A 399 16.37 -24.38 -4.88
N PHE A 400 15.95 -25.35 -4.08
CA PHE A 400 16.45 -25.52 -2.71
C PHE A 400 17.91 -25.97 -2.65
N VAL A 401 18.38 -26.76 -3.62
CA VAL A 401 19.80 -27.13 -3.76
C VAL A 401 20.66 -25.89 -4.04
N VAL A 402 20.21 -25.02 -4.96
CA VAL A 402 20.87 -23.73 -5.21
C VAL A 402 20.84 -22.86 -3.94
N GLY A 403 19.72 -22.81 -3.23
CA GLY A 403 19.62 -22.10 -1.95
C GLY A 403 20.59 -22.64 -0.88
N ALA A 404 20.76 -23.96 -0.79
CA ALA A 404 21.72 -24.61 0.10
C ALA A 404 23.17 -24.25 -0.26
N PHE A 405 23.49 -24.23 -1.56
CA PHE A 405 24.77 -23.77 -2.04
C PHE A 405 25.02 -22.29 -1.71
N MET A 406 24.02 -21.42 -1.86
CA MET A 406 24.13 -20.02 -1.45
C MET A 406 24.30 -19.84 0.06
N ALA A 407 23.65 -20.68 0.88
CA ALA A 407 23.81 -20.65 2.33
C ALA A 407 25.23 -21.09 2.75
N ASP A 408 25.79 -22.11 2.09
CA ASP A 408 27.19 -22.50 2.25
C ASP A 408 28.15 -21.35 1.94
N LEU A 409 28.03 -20.75 0.74
CA LEU A 409 28.86 -19.62 0.33
C LEU A 409 28.71 -18.44 1.29
N SER A 410 27.51 -18.21 1.81
CA SER A 410 27.27 -17.12 2.75
C SER A 410 28.09 -17.27 4.04
N VAL A 411 28.17 -18.48 4.59
CA VAL A 411 29.04 -18.77 5.74
C VAL A 411 30.51 -18.68 5.33
N LEU A 412 30.87 -19.18 4.14
CA LEU A 412 32.24 -19.13 3.65
C LEU A 412 32.78 -17.70 3.57
N TYR A 413 31.99 -16.73 3.09
CA TYR A 413 32.46 -15.37 2.85
C TYR A 413 32.14 -14.38 3.96
N TYR A 414 30.93 -14.44 4.52
CA TYR A 414 30.44 -13.38 5.40
C TYR A 414 30.53 -13.74 6.89
N TYR A 415 30.63 -15.03 7.24
CA TYR A 415 30.79 -15.41 8.64
C TYR A 415 32.19 -15.10 9.16
N LYS A 416 32.26 -14.23 10.17
CA LYS A 416 33.47 -13.91 10.92
C LYS A 416 33.47 -14.67 12.24
N ILE A 417 34.50 -15.50 12.43
CA ILE A 417 34.66 -16.29 13.67
C ILE A 417 34.74 -15.33 14.87
N PRO A 418 33.86 -15.46 15.87
CA PRO A 418 33.88 -14.60 17.05
C PRO A 418 35.13 -14.88 17.91
N LYS A 419 35.77 -13.82 18.41
CA LYS A 419 36.99 -13.93 19.24
C LYS A 419 36.77 -14.65 20.58
N LYS A 420 35.54 -14.64 21.11
CA LYS A 420 35.13 -15.26 22.38
C LYS A 420 33.79 -15.97 22.19
N GLY A 421 33.80 -17.11 21.50
CA GLY A 421 32.61 -17.91 21.25
C GLY A 421 32.82 -19.38 21.61
N PRO A 422 31.74 -20.16 21.77
CA PRO A 422 31.82 -21.61 21.88
C PRO A 422 32.67 -22.24 20.76
N ALA A 423 33.40 -23.31 21.05
CA ALA A 423 34.31 -23.96 20.10
C ALA A 423 33.64 -24.36 18.77
N TRP A 424 32.35 -24.71 18.77
CA TRP A 424 31.62 -25.07 17.56
C TRP A 424 31.44 -23.89 16.58
N LEU A 425 31.43 -22.64 17.05
CA LEU A 425 31.39 -21.44 16.21
C LEU A 425 32.73 -21.16 15.50
N ALA A 426 33.82 -21.78 15.95
CA ALA A 426 35.11 -21.70 15.27
C ALA A 426 35.22 -22.71 14.11
N ASN A 427 34.42 -23.77 14.10
CA ASN A 427 34.42 -24.77 13.04
C ASN A 427 33.59 -24.28 11.84
N LYS A 428 34.27 -23.61 10.91
CA LYS A 428 33.63 -23.01 9.73
C LYS A 428 33.02 -24.04 8.79
N ASP A 429 33.62 -25.23 8.65
CA ASP A 429 33.09 -26.30 7.79
C ASP A 429 31.81 -26.90 8.36
N LEU A 430 31.75 -27.09 9.69
CA LEU A 430 30.51 -27.47 10.37
C LEU A 430 29.41 -26.43 10.13
N LEU A 431 29.70 -25.14 10.30
CA LEU A 431 28.72 -24.06 10.10
C LEU A 431 28.22 -23.98 8.66
N ARG A 432 29.11 -24.22 7.69
CA ARG A 432 28.79 -24.33 6.26
C ARG A 432 27.82 -25.47 5.98
N THR A 433 28.13 -26.68 6.47
CA THR A 433 27.24 -27.84 6.35
C THR A 433 25.90 -27.59 7.03
N LEU A 434 25.89 -26.99 8.23
CA LEU A 434 24.66 -26.66 8.95
C LEU A 434 23.81 -25.62 8.19
N ALA A 435 24.42 -24.61 7.57
CA ALA A 435 23.71 -23.61 6.79
C ALA A 435 23.09 -24.21 5.51
N ALA A 436 23.86 -24.99 4.76
CA ALA A 436 23.38 -25.69 3.57
C ALA A 436 22.25 -26.69 3.90
N THR A 437 22.46 -27.51 4.94
CA THR A 437 21.46 -28.48 5.41
C THR A 437 20.21 -27.76 5.92
N GLY A 438 20.38 -26.69 6.69
CA GLY A 438 19.29 -25.86 7.20
C GLY A 438 18.42 -25.26 6.10
N ALA A 439 19.02 -24.81 4.99
CA ALA A 439 18.30 -24.27 3.84
C ALA A 439 17.32 -25.27 3.19
N ILE A 440 17.54 -26.58 3.36
CA ILE A 440 16.67 -27.64 2.84
C ILE A 440 15.74 -28.18 3.94
N VAL A 441 16.31 -28.48 5.11
CA VAL A 441 15.59 -29.14 6.21
C VAL A 441 14.54 -28.22 6.83
N ILE A 442 14.83 -26.92 7.01
CA ILE A 442 13.88 -25.99 7.64
C ILE A 442 12.57 -25.91 6.81
N PRO A 443 12.60 -25.62 5.49
CA PRO A 443 11.38 -25.65 4.67
C PRO A 443 10.64 -26.99 4.69
N ALA A 444 11.37 -28.11 4.65
CA ALA A 444 10.78 -29.45 4.68
C ALA A 444 10.06 -29.74 6.00
N VAL A 445 10.71 -29.44 7.13
CA VAL A 445 10.12 -29.57 8.47
C VAL A 445 8.93 -28.63 8.64
N THR A 446 9.04 -27.37 8.22
CA THR A 446 7.91 -26.42 8.25
C THR A 446 6.72 -26.94 7.45
N ALA A 447 6.94 -27.52 6.27
CA ALA A 447 5.88 -28.14 5.48
C ALA A 447 5.23 -29.31 6.22
N VAL A 448 6.03 -30.23 6.78
CA VAL A 448 5.52 -31.38 7.56
C VAL A 448 4.71 -30.91 8.75
N VAL A 449 5.19 -29.92 9.51
CA VAL A 449 4.48 -29.33 10.66
C VAL A 449 3.15 -28.73 10.23
N ILE A 450 3.13 -27.89 9.19
CA ILE A 450 1.90 -27.26 8.69
C ILE A 450 0.88 -28.32 8.24
N LEU A 451 1.32 -29.33 7.49
CA LEU A 451 0.45 -30.43 7.05
C LEU A 451 -0.08 -31.25 8.23
N SER A 452 0.76 -31.49 9.23
CA SER A 452 0.38 -32.22 10.45
C SER A 452 -0.64 -31.43 11.27
N LEU A 453 -0.45 -30.13 11.46
CA LEU A 453 -1.45 -29.26 12.09
C LEU A 453 -2.76 -29.22 11.27
N ARG A 454 -2.68 -29.13 9.94
CA ARG A 454 -3.86 -29.09 9.04
C ARG A 454 -4.60 -30.43 8.95
N LYS A 455 -4.02 -31.53 9.47
CA LYS A 455 -4.67 -32.85 9.59
C LYS A 455 -5.14 -33.15 11.01
N TRP A 456 -4.28 -32.95 12.00
CA TRP A 456 -4.47 -33.44 13.38
C TRP A 456 -4.86 -32.35 14.39
N ALA A 457 -4.61 -31.06 14.08
CA ALA A 457 -4.90 -29.95 14.99
C ALA A 457 -5.43 -28.71 14.22
N PRO A 458 -6.61 -28.79 13.58
CA PRO A 458 -7.11 -27.76 12.67
C PRO A 458 -7.25 -26.38 13.32
N ARG A 459 -7.60 -26.32 14.62
CA ARG A 459 -7.67 -25.05 15.37
C ARG A 459 -6.29 -24.38 15.47
N ALA A 460 -5.26 -25.16 15.79
CA ALA A 460 -3.88 -24.67 15.84
C ALA A 460 -3.38 -24.26 14.45
N TYR A 461 -3.72 -25.02 13.40
CA TYR A 461 -3.43 -24.64 12.02
C TYR A 461 -4.05 -23.28 11.65
N LEU A 462 -5.32 -23.05 11.95
CA LEU A 462 -5.99 -21.77 11.66
C LEU A 462 -5.32 -20.61 12.42
N PHE A 463 -4.91 -20.83 13.67
CA PHE A 463 -4.14 -19.84 14.42
C PHE A 463 -2.80 -19.53 13.75
N VAL A 464 -2.00 -20.55 13.43
CA VAL A 464 -0.70 -20.39 12.76
C VAL A 464 -0.87 -19.70 11.40
N ARG A 465 -1.86 -20.10 10.61
CA ARG A 465 -2.16 -19.53 9.28
C ARG A 465 -2.57 -18.06 9.33
N ASP A 466 -3.47 -17.71 10.25
CA ASP A 466 -4.09 -16.37 10.28
C ASP A 466 -3.29 -15.36 11.12
N TRP A 467 -2.58 -15.82 12.15
CA TRP A 467 -1.75 -14.99 13.02
C TRP A 467 -0.27 -15.08 12.67
N LEU A 468 0.40 -16.21 12.91
CA LEU A 468 1.86 -16.31 12.78
C LEU A 468 2.37 -16.10 11.35
N LEU A 469 1.68 -16.69 10.38
CA LEU A 469 2.02 -16.59 8.95
C LEU A 469 1.09 -15.61 8.23
N GLY A 470 0.07 -15.10 8.92
CA GLY A 470 -1.02 -14.34 8.32
C GLY A 470 -0.91 -12.86 8.59
N LYS A 471 -1.61 -12.08 7.76
CA LYS A 471 -1.55 -10.61 7.79
C LYS A 471 -1.90 -9.96 9.14
N ARG A 472 -2.55 -10.68 10.07
CA ARG A 472 -2.93 -10.14 11.38
C ARG A 472 -1.71 -9.71 12.19
N VAL A 473 -0.71 -10.57 12.38
CA VAL A 473 0.48 -10.18 13.14
C VAL A 473 1.33 -9.22 12.34
N TRP A 474 1.62 -9.56 11.07
CA TRP A 474 2.57 -8.84 10.25
C TRP A 474 2.15 -7.40 9.96
N LEU A 475 0.89 -7.18 9.54
CA LEU A 475 0.41 -5.82 9.26
C LEU A 475 0.08 -5.06 10.54
N THR A 476 -0.41 -5.70 11.61
CA THR A 476 -0.66 -4.99 12.86
C THR A 476 0.64 -4.52 13.50
N MET A 477 1.67 -5.37 13.61
CA MET A 477 2.94 -4.94 14.19
C MET A 477 3.69 -3.96 13.28
N GLY A 478 3.53 -4.08 11.95
CA GLY A 478 3.96 -3.04 11.01
C GLY A 478 3.25 -1.71 11.24
N PHE A 479 1.92 -1.71 11.31
CA PHE A 479 1.13 -0.51 11.58
C PHE A 479 1.49 0.16 12.91
N LEU A 480 1.62 -0.61 13.99
CA LEU A 480 2.02 -0.09 15.30
C LEU A 480 3.45 0.45 15.31
N LEU A 481 4.38 -0.22 14.61
CA LEU A 481 5.75 0.27 14.45
C LEU A 481 5.77 1.63 13.75
N HIS A 482 5.10 1.74 12.61
CA HIS A 482 5.02 2.97 11.83
C HIS A 482 4.30 4.08 12.61
N MET A 483 3.33 3.73 13.46
CA MET A 483 2.64 4.69 14.34
C MET A 483 3.57 5.21 15.42
N GLY A 484 4.35 4.32 16.03
CA GLY A 484 5.39 4.71 16.96
C GLY A 484 6.40 5.66 16.32
N ILE A 485 6.85 5.36 15.10
CA ILE A 485 7.77 6.23 14.36
C ILE A 485 7.12 7.59 14.07
N ASP A 486 5.89 7.66 13.55
CA ASP A 486 5.23 8.93 13.24
C ASP A 486 5.05 9.84 14.47
N LEU A 487 4.73 9.23 15.61
CA LEU A 487 4.48 9.96 16.85
C LEU A 487 5.78 10.43 17.54
N SER A 488 6.86 9.66 17.42
CA SER A 488 8.11 9.93 18.16
C SER A 488 9.22 10.53 17.31
N MET A 489 9.21 10.31 16.00
CA MET A 489 10.30 10.66 15.10
C MET A 489 9.82 11.47 13.88
N ASN A 490 10.71 12.28 13.33
CA ASN A 490 10.52 13.04 12.11
C ASN A 490 11.34 12.42 10.97
N VAL A 491 10.89 11.26 10.47
CA VAL A 491 11.59 10.47 9.42
C VAL A 491 11.01 10.75 8.02
N GLY A 492 10.37 11.91 7.87
CA GLY A 492 9.68 12.33 6.64
C GLY A 492 8.56 11.38 6.21
N LEU A 493 8.30 11.39 4.91
CA LEU A 493 7.24 10.70 4.17
C LEU A 493 7.19 9.16 4.30
N PHE A 494 8.27 8.53 4.74
CA PHE A 494 8.40 7.06 4.68
C PHE A 494 7.24 6.36 5.38
N VAL A 495 6.83 6.88 6.55
CA VAL A 495 5.75 6.28 7.34
C VAL A 495 4.41 6.32 6.60
N GLN A 496 4.06 7.46 6.01
CA GLN A 496 2.78 7.69 5.35
C GLN A 496 2.64 6.82 4.10
N VAL A 497 3.72 6.67 3.32
CA VAL A 497 3.69 5.78 2.14
C VAL A 497 3.64 4.30 2.54
N MET A 498 4.23 3.90 3.67
CA MET A 498 4.05 2.54 4.20
C MET A 498 2.59 2.28 4.57
N TYR A 499 1.92 3.21 5.25
CA TYR A 499 0.48 3.09 5.53
C TYR A 499 -0.37 3.00 4.27
N ALA A 500 -0.04 3.78 3.24
CA ALA A 500 -0.76 3.74 1.97
C ALA A 500 -0.68 2.37 1.27
N SER A 501 0.35 1.57 1.58
CA SER A 501 0.52 0.23 1.02
C SER A 501 -0.28 -0.87 1.74
N TYR A 502 -0.58 -0.71 3.04
CA TYR A 502 -1.24 -1.75 3.83
C TYR A 502 -2.65 -2.14 3.37
N PRO A 503 -3.51 -1.22 2.89
CA PRO A 503 -4.82 -1.59 2.37
C PRO A 503 -4.75 -2.64 1.26
N LEU A 504 -3.67 -2.70 0.46
CA LEU A 504 -3.51 -3.67 -0.64
C LEU A 504 -3.43 -5.13 -0.18
N TRP A 505 -3.15 -5.37 1.10
CA TRP A 505 -3.11 -6.70 1.72
C TRP A 505 -4.47 -7.14 2.27
N LEU A 506 -5.46 -6.26 2.27
CA LEU A 506 -6.80 -6.55 2.76
C LEU A 506 -7.62 -7.29 1.69
N SER A 507 -8.60 -8.05 2.15
CA SER A 507 -9.61 -8.70 1.30
C SER A 507 -10.95 -8.02 1.51
N GLY A 508 -11.91 -8.30 0.61
CA GLY A 508 -13.28 -7.80 0.76
C GLY A 508 -13.89 -8.04 2.15
N ARG A 509 -13.64 -9.22 2.74
CA ARG A 509 -14.13 -9.57 4.09
C ARG A 509 -13.50 -8.71 5.18
N ASP A 510 -12.25 -8.28 5.00
CA ASP A 510 -11.58 -7.39 5.94
C ASP A 510 -12.15 -5.97 5.84
N ILE A 511 -12.50 -5.53 4.63
CA ILE A 511 -13.23 -4.27 4.40
C ILE A 511 -14.62 -4.33 5.04
N ASP A 512 -15.34 -5.45 4.90
CA ASP A 512 -16.64 -5.65 5.54
C ASP A 512 -16.51 -5.65 7.08
N ALA A 513 -15.46 -6.28 7.62
CA ALA A 513 -15.17 -6.24 9.05
C ALA A 513 -14.83 -4.82 9.54
N MET A 514 -14.04 -4.07 8.78
CA MET A 514 -13.73 -2.66 9.05
C MET A 514 -15.01 -1.82 9.11
N TRP A 515 -15.89 -1.94 8.11
CA TRP A 515 -17.16 -1.21 8.10
C TRP A 515 -18.08 -1.59 9.26
N ARG A 516 -18.15 -2.88 9.63
CA ARG A 516 -18.88 -3.29 10.84
C ARG A 516 -18.33 -2.64 12.10
N VAL A 517 -17.01 -2.56 12.25
CA VAL A 517 -16.39 -1.92 13.43
C VAL A 517 -16.63 -0.41 13.45
N LEU A 518 -16.55 0.25 12.30
CA LEU A 518 -16.72 1.71 12.19
C LEU A 518 -18.17 2.16 12.30
N LEU A 519 -19.11 1.38 11.78
CA LEU A 519 -20.50 1.82 11.59
C LEU A 519 -21.49 1.16 12.55
N TRP A 520 -21.21 -0.05 13.05
CA TRP A 520 -22.13 -0.74 13.95
C TRP A 520 -21.75 -0.50 15.39
N ARG A 521 -22.74 -0.39 16.27
CA ARG A 521 -22.49 -0.21 17.70
C ARG A 521 -22.01 -1.53 18.32
N ALA A 522 -21.17 -1.42 19.34
CA ALA A 522 -20.81 -2.59 20.15
C ALA A 522 -22.07 -3.15 20.83
N ALA A 523 -22.23 -4.47 20.78
CA ALA A 523 -23.33 -5.17 21.46
C ALA A 523 -23.18 -5.04 22.99
N LYS A 524 -24.27 -4.79 23.72
CA LYS A 524 -24.30 -4.90 25.18
C LYS A 524 -24.18 -6.36 25.61
N PRO A 525 -23.70 -6.68 26.82
CA PRO A 525 -23.67 -8.06 27.29
C PRO A 525 -25.09 -8.67 27.29
N GLY A 526 -25.28 -9.83 26.67
CA GLY A 526 -26.57 -10.47 26.49
C GLY A 526 -27.37 -10.01 25.27
N GLU A 527 -26.84 -9.06 24.48
CA GLU A 527 -27.48 -8.54 23.27
C GLU A 527 -26.93 -9.23 22.01
N GLY A 528 -27.82 -9.71 21.15
CA GLY A 528 -27.45 -10.44 19.94
C GLY A 528 -26.63 -11.69 20.25
N GLU A 529 -25.49 -11.86 19.57
CA GLU A 529 -24.58 -13.00 19.80
C GLU A 529 -23.61 -12.78 20.98
N ARG A 530 -23.64 -11.62 21.66
CA ARG A 530 -22.72 -11.35 22.77
C ARG A 530 -23.21 -12.07 24.03
N PRO A 531 -22.43 -13.00 24.61
CA PRO A 531 -22.89 -13.72 25.80
C PRO A 531 -23.03 -12.77 27.01
N ALA A 532 -23.99 -13.02 27.89
CA ALA A 532 -24.22 -12.25 29.10
C ALA A 532 -23.00 -12.25 30.04
N LEU A 533 -22.95 -11.28 30.97
CA LEU A 533 -21.89 -11.23 31.99
C LEU A 533 -22.04 -12.42 32.95
N PRO A 534 -20.94 -13.10 33.30
CA PRO A 534 -20.98 -14.19 34.27
C PRO A 534 -21.30 -13.65 35.68
N GLU A 535 -21.95 -14.49 36.48
CA GLU A 535 -22.38 -14.13 37.83
C GLU A 535 -21.21 -13.96 38.81
N GLY A 536 -20.18 -14.80 38.72
CA GLY A 536 -19.01 -14.79 39.62
C GLY A 536 -18.09 -13.57 39.46
N GLY A 537 -17.64 -13.00 40.59
CA GLY A 537 -16.88 -11.74 40.65
C GLY A 537 -15.58 -11.73 39.83
N PHE A 538 -14.76 -12.78 39.93
CA PHE A 538 -13.51 -12.89 39.17
C PHE A 538 -13.74 -13.04 37.66
N ALA A 539 -14.65 -13.95 37.26
CA ALA A 539 -15.01 -14.14 35.85
C ALA A 539 -15.62 -12.86 35.25
N ARG A 540 -16.42 -12.13 36.03
CA ARG A 540 -16.99 -10.84 35.63
C ARG A 540 -15.92 -9.76 35.47
N LEU A 541 -14.92 -9.72 36.36
CA LEU A 541 -13.78 -8.81 36.26
C LEU A 541 -12.94 -9.09 35.02
N VAL A 542 -12.52 -10.34 34.82
CA VAL A 542 -11.78 -10.76 33.61
C VAL A 542 -12.55 -10.37 32.35
N ARG A 543 -13.86 -10.62 32.34
CA ARG A 543 -14.69 -10.32 31.17
C ARG A 543 -14.86 -8.82 30.92
N LYS A 544 -14.94 -8.01 31.99
CA LYS A 544 -14.90 -6.54 31.87
C LYS A 544 -13.56 -6.06 31.30
N LEU A 545 -12.43 -6.63 31.74
CA LEU A 545 -11.11 -6.30 31.21
C LEU A 545 -10.95 -6.69 29.75
N THR A 546 -11.51 -7.82 29.33
CA THR A 546 -11.54 -8.23 27.91
C THR A 546 -12.66 -7.56 27.11
N GLY A 547 -13.49 -6.73 27.74
CA GLY A 547 -14.65 -6.05 27.14
C GLY A 547 -14.32 -5.28 25.86
N PRO A 548 -13.22 -4.52 25.78
CA PRO A 548 -12.81 -3.84 24.55
C PRO A 548 -12.55 -4.78 23.37
N LEU A 549 -11.99 -5.98 23.62
CA LEU A 549 -11.79 -6.99 22.57
C LEU A 549 -13.13 -7.58 22.11
N GLU A 550 -14.07 -7.79 23.04
CA GLU A 550 -15.43 -8.21 22.70
C GLU A 550 -16.18 -7.14 21.90
N TRP A 551 -15.96 -5.85 22.18
CA TRP A 551 -16.56 -4.76 21.40
C TRP A 551 -16.14 -4.79 19.93
N LEU A 552 -14.93 -5.25 19.61
CA LEU A 552 -14.50 -5.40 18.22
C LEU A 552 -15.17 -6.59 17.51
N ARG A 553 -15.57 -7.61 18.27
CA ARG A 553 -16.14 -8.86 17.74
C ARG A 553 -17.67 -8.82 17.63
N TYR A 554 -18.35 -8.43 18.70
CA TYR A 554 -19.81 -8.47 18.78
C TYR A 554 -20.38 -7.08 18.53
N ARG A 555 -21.03 -6.95 17.37
CA ARG A 555 -21.57 -5.69 16.86
C ARG A 555 -23.04 -5.90 16.50
N VAL A 556 -23.88 -4.93 16.87
CA VAL A 556 -25.29 -4.93 16.50
C VAL A 556 -25.46 -3.95 15.37
N GLN A 557 -25.97 -4.43 14.24
CA GLN A 557 -26.34 -3.57 13.12
C GLN A 557 -27.47 -2.64 13.61
N PRO A 558 -27.29 -1.31 13.52
CA PRO A 558 -28.39 -0.39 13.78
C PRO A 558 -29.52 -0.63 12.80
N ASP A 559 -30.76 -0.43 13.24
CA ASP A 559 -31.90 -0.44 12.34
C ASP A 559 -31.69 0.61 11.22
N PRO A 560 -32.00 0.26 9.97
CA PRO A 560 -31.77 1.14 8.84
C PRO A 560 -32.71 2.36 8.90
N TRP A 561 -32.24 3.47 8.37
CA TRP A 561 -33.09 4.62 8.09
C TRP A 561 -33.90 4.33 6.84
N VAL A 562 -35.15 4.79 6.80
CA VAL A 562 -36.01 4.56 5.63
C VAL A 562 -36.05 5.82 4.77
N VAL A 563 -35.59 5.71 3.53
CA VAL A 563 -35.80 6.74 2.50
C VAL A 563 -37.20 6.55 1.95
N VAL A 564 -38.10 7.45 2.33
CA VAL A 564 -39.48 7.48 1.83
C VAL A 564 -39.48 8.28 0.54
N HIS A 565 -40.04 7.71 -0.52
CA HIS A 565 -40.12 8.39 -1.81
C HIS A 565 -41.51 8.26 -2.44
N ALA A 566 -41.91 9.31 -3.16
CA ALA A 566 -43.11 9.30 -3.98
C ALA A 566 -42.97 8.31 -5.17
N GLY A 567 -44.11 7.98 -5.79
CA GLY A 567 -44.15 7.19 -7.03
C GLY A 567 -43.74 7.96 -8.29
N SER A 568 -43.47 9.27 -8.19
CA SER A 568 -43.03 10.05 -9.34
C SER A 568 -41.69 9.54 -9.85
N GLU A 569 -41.49 9.61 -11.18
CA GLU A 569 -40.25 9.14 -11.80
C GLU A 569 -39.01 9.86 -11.21
N ALA A 570 -39.14 11.16 -10.92
CA ALA A 570 -38.10 11.94 -10.28
C ALA A 570 -37.76 11.42 -8.88
N ALA A 571 -38.76 11.10 -8.04
CA ALA A 571 -38.55 10.57 -6.70
C ALA A 571 -37.90 9.19 -6.71
N VAL A 572 -38.38 8.29 -7.59
CA VAL A 572 -37.80 6.95 -7.77
C VAL A 572 -36.33 7.03 -8.21
N ARG A 573 -36.00 7.91 -9.17
CA ARG A 573 -34.61 8.13 -9.61
C ARG A 573 -33.73 8.64 -8.46
N ARG A 574 -34.21 9.55 -7.61
CA ARG A 574 -33.45 10.05 -6.44
C ARG A 574 -33.16 8.96 -5.43
N ALA A 575 -34.17 8.16 -5.07
CA ALA A 575 -34.02 7.01 -4.19
C ALA A 575 -32.98 6.01 -4.74
N ALA A 576 -33.08 5.68 -6.04
CA ALA A 576 -32.11 4.84 -6.75
C ALA A 576 -30.67 5.40 -6.73
N LEU A 577 -30.49 6.71 -6.90
CA LEU A 577 -29.17 7.36 -6.82
C LEU A 577 -28.59 7.35 -5.42
N LEU A 578 -29.41 7.55 -4.38
CA LEU A 578 -28.98 7.43 -2.98
C LEU A 578 -28.54 6.00 -2.65
N ARG A 579 -29.26 5.01 -3.16
CA ARG A 579 -28.90 3.60 -2.99
C ARG A 579 -27.52 3.27 -3.57
N CYS A 580 -27.08 3.98 -4.63
CA CYS A 580 -25.73 3.82 -5.18
C CYS A 580 -24.61 4.26 -4.23
N TRP A 581 -24.92 5.07 -3.21
CA TRP A 581 -23.98 5.53 -2.17
C TRP A 581 -24.04 4.68 -0.90
N ASP A 582 -25.09 3.90 -0.69
CA ASP A 582 -25.22 3.06 0.50
C ASP A 582 -24.54 1.70 0.36
N GLU A 583 -23.24 1.67 0.63
CA GLU A 583 -22.44 0.45 0.69
C GLU A 583 -22.67 -0.39 1.96
N GLY A 584 -23.48 0.08 2.91
CA GLY A 584 -23.52 -0.43 4.28
C GLY A 584 -24.85 -1.01 4.74
N LYS A 585 -25.86 -1.08 3.86
CA LYS A 585 -27.26 -1.43 4.22
C LYS A 585 -27.78 -0.56 5.38
N ARG A 586 -27.52 0.74 5.28
CA ARG A 586 -27.97 1.75 6.25
C ARG A 586 -29.32 2.34 5.86
N LEU A 587 -29.66 2.26 4.57
CA LEU A 587 -30.87 2.82 4.01
C LEU A 587 -31.74 1.69 3.49
N ASP A 588 -32.97 1.65 4.00
CA ASP A 588 -34.09 0.99 3.34
C ASP A 588 -34.88 2.02 2.52
N PHE A 589 -35.69 1.52 1.61
CA PHE A 589 -36.43 2.35 0.66
C PHE A 589 -37.88 1.92 0.68
N GLU A 590 -38.77 2.89 0.88
CA GLU A 590 -40.21 2.68 0.98
C GLU A 590 -40.92 3.61 0.00
N LEU A 591 -41.85 3.04 -0.77
CA LEU A 591 -42.73 3.79 -1.65
C LEU A 591 -43.95 4.23 -0.86
N ASP A 592 -44.15 5.54 -0.78
CA ASP A 592 -45.34 6.14 -0.18
C ASP A 592 -45.99 7.05 -1.23
N ALA A 593 -47.21 6.71 -1.65
CA ALA A 593 -47.93 7.41 -2.71
C ALA A 593 -48.31 8.85 -2.31
N ASP A 594 -48.47 9.10 -1.01
CA ASP A 594 -48.86 10.39 -0.45
C ASP A 594 -47.64 11.26 -0.07
N CYS A 595 -46.43 10.70 -0.18
CA CYS A 595 -45.20 11.44 0.08
C CYS A 595 -44.98 12.54 -0.97
N LYS A 596 -44.59 13.73 -0.51
CA LYS A 596 -44.20 14.84 -1.39
C LYS A 596 -42.98 14.44 -2.24
N ASP A 597 -42.83 15.07 -3.40
CA ASP A 597 -41.67 14.90 -4.30
C ASP A 597 -40.40 15.62 -3.75
N VAL A 598 -40.14 15.46 -2.46
CA VAL A 598 -39.01 16.00 -1.70
C VAL A 598 -38.25 14.81 -1.09
N LEU A 599 -36.98 15.00 -0.75
CA LEU A 599 -36.20 13.99 -0.05
C LEU A 599 -36.74 13.80 1.37
N THR A 600 -37.32 12.64 1.66
CA THR A 600 -37.88 12.31 2.98
C THR A 600 -37.11 11.14 3.60
N LEU A 601 -36.73 11.28 4.86
CA LEU A 601 -35.96 10.29 5.61
C LEU A 601 -36.66 10.03 6.94
N ARG A 602 -36.92 8.77 7.25
CA ARG A 602 -37.53 8.34 8.52
C ARG A 602 -36.48 7.61 9.36
N SER A 603 -36.34 8.04 10.62
CA SER A 603 -35.44 7.41 11.57
C SER A 603 -35.99 6.06 12.04
N PRO A 604 -35.12 5.20 12.59
CA PRO A 604 -35.57 3.99 13.28
C PRO A 604 -36.54 4.23 14.45
N SER A 605 -36.49 5.41 15.06
CA SER A 605 -37.42 5.82 16.13
C SER A 605 -38.76 6.37 15.60
N GLY A 606 -38.94 6.44 14.28
CA GLY A 606 -40.15 6.94 13.62
C GLY A 606 -40.17 8.44 13.33
N GLU A 607 -39.10 9.19 13.64
CA GLU A 607 -39.02 10.62 13.33
C GLU A 607 -38.83 10.85 11.82
N VAL A 608 -39.59 11.78 11.24
CA VAL A 608 -39.54 12.10 9.81
C VAL A 608 -38.80 13.42 9.58
N PHE A 609 -37.86 13.41 8.65
CA PHE A 609 -37.08 14.56 8.22
C PHE A 609 -37.29 14.79 6.73
N GLU A 610 -37.54 16.04 6.33
CA GLU A 610 -37.76 16.42 4.94
C GLU A 610 -36.70 17.40 4.43
N GLY A 611 -36.39 17.31 3.13
CA GLY A 611 -35.56 18.23 2.38
C GLY A 611 -34.16 18.40 2.98
N ARG A 612 -33.90 19.56 3.59
CA ARG A 612 -32.60 19.87 4.20
C ARG A 612 -32.33 19.01 5.42
N ALA A 613 -33.31 18.83 6.30
CA ALA A 613 -33.11 18.07 7.52
C ALA A 613 -32.75 16.60 7.20
N ALA A 614 -33.37 16.03 6.16
CA ALA A 614 -33.00 14.72 5.63
C ALA A 614 -31.56 14.67 5.10
N GLY A 615 -31.15 15.67 4.31
CA GLY A 615 -29.78 15.78 3.79
C GLY A 615 -28.72 15.88 4.89
N ASP A 616 -28.97 16.69 5.91
CA ASP A 616 -28.06 16.88 7.06
C ASP A 616 -27.87 15.57 7.86
N LYS A 617 -28.87 14.68 7.87
CA LYS A 617 -28.76 13.34 8.48
C LYS A 617 -28.07 12.32 7.55
N LEU A 618 -28.26 12.40 6.23
CA LEU A 618 -27.65 11.47 5.27
C LEU A 618 -26.13 11.60 5.15
N VAL A 619 -25.60 12.82 5.20
CA VAL A 619 -24.16 13.09 5.03
C VAL A 619 -23.28 12.30 6.01
N PRO A 620 -23.52 12.31 7.34
CA PRO A 620 -22.71 11.52 8.27
C PRO A 620 -22.91 10.00 8.09
N MET A 621 -24.06 9.55 7.59
CA MET A 621 -24.37 8.12 7.41
C MET A 621 -23.62 7.49 6.23
N LEU A 622 -23.32 8.27 5.19
CA LEU A 622 -22.77 7.79 3.93
C LEU A 622 -21.30 8.20 3.79
N PRO A 623 -20.32 7.28 3.95
CA PRO A 623 -18.89 7.57 3.83
C PRO A 623 -18.49 8.22 2.52
N GLY A 624 -19.19 7.88 1.43
CA GLY A 624 -18.98 8.51 0.12
C GLY A 624 -19.38 9.99 0.07
N LEU A 625 -20.07 10.51 1.09
CA LEU A 625 -20.44 11.91 1.26
C LEU A 625 -19.60 12.63 2.34
N TRP A 626 -18.70 11.94 3.05
CA TRP A 626 -17.94 12.55 4.14
C TRP A 626 -17.02 13.71 3.69
N TRP A 627 -16.63 13.74 2.42
CA TRP A 627 -15.89 14.88 1.86
C TRP A 627 -16.72 16.18 1.83
N LEU A 628 -18.06 16.08 1.78
CA LEU A 628 -18.95 17.24 1.95
C LEU A 628 -18.84 17.82 3.36
N TRP A 629 -18.47 17.01 4.35
CA TRP A 629 -18.23 17.49 5.72
C TRP A 629 -17.01 18.39 5.79
N GLY A 630 -15.94 18.02 5.08
CA GLY A 630 -14.75 18.87 4.89
C GLY A 630 -15.10 20.19 4.22
N LEU A 631 -15.96 20.19 3.19
CA LEU A 631 -16.46 21.43 2.58
C LEU A 631 -17.32 22.25 3.54
N TRP A 632 -18.15 21.61 4.37
CA TRP A 632 -18.99 22.29 5.35
C TRP A 632 -18.16 22.97 6.44
N VAL A 633 -17.16 22.26 6.96
CA VAL A 633 -16.18 22.76 7.94
C VAL A 633 -15.29 23.82 7.30
N ALA A 634 -14.81 23.63 6.07
CA ALA A 634 -13.99 24.60 5.36
C ALA A 634 -14.77 25.87 5.01
N CYS A 635 -16.04 25.78 4.58
CA CYS A 635 -16.89 26.96 4.38
C CYS A 635 -17.20 27.65 5.72
N GLY A 636 -17.36 26.90 6.81
CA GLY A 636 -17.51 27.44 8.16
C GLY A 636 -16.24 28.15 8.66
N LEU A 637 -15.07 27.54 8.43
CA LEU A 637 -13.76 28.11 8.76
C LEU A 637 -13.41 29.29 7.87
N LEU A 638 -13.71 29.25 6.56
CA LEU A 638 -13.50 30.36 5.64
C LEU A 638 -14.47 31.51 5.93
N ALA A 639 -15.70 31.23 6.36
CA ALA A 639 -16.60 32.25 6.88
C ALA A 639 -16.08 32.83 8.21
N ALA A 640 -15.57 32.00 9.12
CA ALA A 640 -14.96 32.45 10.36
C ALA A 640 -13.67 33.26 10.11
N VAL A 641 -12.83 32.85 9.17
CA VAL A 641 -11.62 33.56 8.74
C VAL A 641 -11.98 34.84 7.99
N ALA A 642 -13.04 34.86 7.18
CA ALA A 642 -13.54 36.08 6.55
C ALA A 642 -14.13 37.05 7.59
N VAL A 643 -14.80 36.55 8.63
CA VAL A 643 -15.27 37.34 9.77
C VAL A 643 -14.07 37.88 10.56
N VAL A 644 -13.08 37.06 10.89
CA VAL A 644 -11.84 37.49 11.57
C VAL A 644 -11.04 38.47 10.71
N ALA A 645 -10.93 38.24 9.39
CA ALA A 645 -10.28 39.14 8.43
C ALA A 645 -11.09 40.41 8.13
N SER A 646 -12.40 40.43 8.43
CA SER A 646 -13.21 41.65 8.43
C SER A 646 -13.09 42.43 9.74
N MET A 647 -12.69 41.76 10.83
CA MET A 647 -12.45 42.36 12.15
C MET A 647 -11.00 42.84 12.32
N THR A 648 -10.04 42.24 11.63
CA THR A 648 -8.66 42.74 11.49
C THR A 648 -8.56 43.50 10.18
N GLN A 649 -8.35 44.82 10.22
CA GLN A 649 -8.15 45.64 9.02
C GLN A 649 -7.18 44.97 8.01
N ALA A 650 -7.42 45.20 6.71
CA ALA A 650 -6.90 44.52 5.51
C ALA A 650 -5.37 44.26 5.37
N GLY A 651 -4.55 44.54 6.38
CA GLY A 651 -3.10 44.35 6.41
C GLY A 651 -2.62 42.88 6.35
N ALA A 652 -3.42 41.91 6.79
CA ALA A 652 -2.96 40.50 6.88
C ALA A 652 -3.00 39.74 5.54
N LEU A 653 -3.95 40.05 4.64
CA LEU A 653 -3.90 39.53 3.25
C LEU A 653 -2.84 40.28 2.42
N LEU A 654 -2.59 41.54 2.77
CA LEU A 654 -1.52 42.34 2.19
C LEU A 654 -0.13 41.70 2.46
N SER A 655 0.09 41.11 3.64
CA SER A 655 1.37 40.48 4.03
C SER A 655 1.54 39.00 3.67
N MET A 656 0.51 38.33 3.14
CA MET A 656 0.64 36.94 2.69
C MET A 656 1.54 36.82 1.45
N HIS A 657 2.41 35.80 1.44
CA HIS A 657 3.25 35.47 0.29
C HIS A 657 2.38 35.33 -0.98
N PRO A 658 2.77 35.90 -2.13
CA PRO A 658 2.01 35.84 -3.38
C PRO A 658 1.58 34.43 -3.80
N ILE A 659 2.36 33.38 -3.47
CA ILE A 659 1.99 31.97 -3.72
C ILE A 659 0.77 31.58 -2.88
N LEU A 660 0.76 31.94 -1.59
CA LEU A 660 -0.34 31.61 -0.69
C LEU A 660 -1.58 32.42 -1.03
N ARG A 661 -1.40 33.71 -1.41
CA ARG A 661 -2.45 34.49 -2.07
C ARG A 661 -2.99 33.73 -3.28
N LEU A 662 -2.15 33.26 -4.20
CA LEU A 662 -2.56 32.59 -5.44
C LEU A 662 -3.25 31.25 -5.18
N ILE A 663 -2.74 30.40 -4.28
CA ILE A 663 -3.37 29.13 -3.91
C ILE A 663 -4.71 29.37 -3.24
N VAL A 664 -4.79 30.31 -2.29
CA VAL A 664 -6.05 30.71 -1.67
C VAL A 664 -6.99 31.30 -2.71
N THR A 665 -6.49 32.11 -3.65
CA THR A 665 -7.28 32.72 -4.73
C THR A 665 -7.70 31.70 -5.78
N VAL A 666 -6.91 30.66 -6.06
CA VAL A 666 -7.20 29.59 -7.01
C VAL A 666 -8.11 28.55 -6.38
N LEU A 667 -7.99 28.26 -5.08
CA LEU A 667 -8.96 27.47 -4.33
C LEU A 667 -10.28 28.24 -4.20
N ILE A 668 -10.22 29.54 -3.90
CA ILE A 668 -11.38 30.45 -3.91
C ILE A 668 -11.94 30.54 -5.33
N ALA A 669 -11.13 30.59 -6.39
CA ALA A 669 -11.60 30.65 -7.78
C ALA A 669 -12.12 29.30 -8.28
N LEU A 670 -11.58 28.17 -7.86
CA LEU A 670 -12.13 26.82 -8.12
C LEU A 670 -13.46 26.63 -7.39
N VAL A 671 -13.58 27.21 -6.19
CA VAL A 671 -14.84 27.31 -5.46
C VAL A 671 -15.80 28.26 -6.20
N LEU A 672 -15.37 29.47 -6.58
CA LEU A 672 -16.16 30.53 -7.22
C LEU A 672 -16.53 30.25 -8.69
N GLN A 673 -15.75 29.44 -9.41
CA GLN A 673 -15.99 29.03 -10.80
C GLN A 673 -16.82 27.73 -10.91
N MET A 674 -17.12 27.04 -9.80
CA MET A 674 -18.37 26.28 -9.76
C MET A 674 -19.49 27.31 -9.83
N PRO A 675 -20.42 27.25 -10.79
CA PRO A 675 -21.27 28.38 -11.16
C PRO A 675 -21.97 29.01 -9.93
N PHE A 676 -21.42 30.12 -9.46
CA PHE A 676 -21.99 30.97 -8.42
C PHE A 676 -23.15 31.77 -9.04
N VAL A 677 -24.30 31.12 -9.15
CA VAL A 677 -25.61 31.79 -9.25
C VAL A 677 -26.23 31.99 -7.85
N PHE A 678 -25.54 31.62 -6.77
CA PHE A 678 -26.12 31.69 -5.42
C PHE A 678 -25.28 32.55 -4.47
N VAL A 679 -25.24 33.85 -4.75
CA VAL A 679 -24.83 34.87 -3.76
C VAL A 679 -25.89 34.88 -2.65
N GLY A 680 -25.47 34.56 -1.41
CA GLY A 680 -26.18 34.99 -0.20
C GLY A 680 -26.87 33.95 0.70
N ARG A 681 -26.76 32.63 0.48
CA ARG A 681 -27.26 31.64 1.46
C ARG A 681 -26.28 30.49 1.69
N LYS A 682 -26.03 30.20 2.98
CA LYS A 682 -25.32 29.05 3.55
C LYS A 682 -25.35 27.83 2.62
N LEU A 683 -24.20 27.22 2.34
CA LEU A 683 -24.12 25.97 1.56
C LEU A 683 -25.12 24.95 2.13
N ASN A 684 -26.11 24.60 1.31
CA ASN A 684 -27.20 23.70 1.65
C ASN A 684 -26.78 22.26 1.33
N GLY A 685 -26.74 21.36 2.32
CA GLY A 685 -26.58 19.92 2.09
C GLY A 685 -27.66 19.35 1.14
N ALA A 686 -28.87 19.92 1.23
CA ALA A 686 -29.98 19.63 0.33
C ALA A 686 -29.71 20.05 -1.12
N LEU A 687 -28.98 21.15 -1.37
CA LEU A 687 -28.71 21.70 -2.70
C LEU A 687 -27.59 20.90 -3.40
N ALA A 688 -26.58 20.42 -2.66
CA ALA A 688 -25.58 19.50 -3.20
C ALA A 688 -26.21 18.17 -3.60
N LEU A 689 -27.08 17.60 -2.74
CA LEU A 689 -27.86 16.40 -3.08
C LEU A 689 -28.85 16.66 -4.24
N LYS A 690 -29.55 17.81 -4.25
CA LYS A 690 -30.44 18.22 -5.36
C LYS A 690 -29.67 18.37 -6.66
N LEU A 691 -28.49 19.01 -6.67
CA LEU A 691 -27.67 19.20 -7.87
C LEU A 691 -27.09 17.87 -8.40
N LEU A 692 -26.69 16.97 -7.49
CA LEU A 692 -26.29 15.60 -7.84
C LEU A 692 -27.45 14.77 -8.42
N CYS A 693 -28.69 15.10 -8.05
CA CYS A 693 -29.90 14.39 -8.47
C CYS A 693 -30.70 15.06 -9.60
N GLN A 694 -30.55 16.37 -9.84
CA GLN A 694 -31.31 17.17 -10.84
C GLN A 694 -30.47 17.61 -12.05
N LYS A 695 -29.21 17.17 -12.17
CA LYS A 695 -28.57 17.02 -13.48
C LYS A 695 -28.76 15.58 -13.98
N ALA A 696 -30.02 15.14 -13.92
CA ALA A 696 -30.57 13.88 -14.41
C ALA A 696 -31.84 14.18 -15.21
#